data_AF-H2YI72-F1
#
_entry.id   AF-H2YI72-F1
#
_cell.length_a   1.000
_cell.length_b   1.000
_cell.length_c   1.000
_cell.angle_alpha   90.00
_cell.angle_beta   90.00
_cell.angle_gamma   90.00
#
_symmetry.space_group_name_H-M   'P 1'
#
loop_
_entity.id
_entity.type
_entity.pdbx_description
1 polymer ?
#
loop_
_entity_poly.entity_id
_entity_poly.type
_entity_poly.pdbx_seq_one_letter_code
_entity_poly.pdbx_strand_id
1 'polypeptide(L)'
;MESDSDQEEEVQSDLVVLDPDHPLMRRFQSALKTQLSKQLEKARLERKELMDDLKRKKSTREEVGVTLYGVQQELARQQSNLEQLHDKHSTSAERRRNNEANLQKIRENYKSIQNQNGKERKKNSELQTEVENLATRLFYMQSAKEDIRSDIAVMKRAAEKADTEVSQSEMTKRQQDLRVNRLIERVEHLRETIAMYEAQQSAQAEETLAAKDSLHEAHDEIEAINLEKKQLYQQWNSSLIGMKRRDEAHAAMQEALSLAQQQVKSLDTEISGYKRSIQKEEERNETLTMVLNKAETDKTLTKKLIKQNLIKQDALKQTYGTYSRTLHETEQAFNKAATEKSMKLSEINALRKQIEREYLEKISLEDRIMKDIQQQLAADKAQSYTVKVTQEIREHKKKLVGHGDYSQVENEMARCSLLHTECATRIRHLNHQREELEREIASKNELTSRAEQEASKRNAIIERKQTAIDQYNKKLEQLMANSGGEEIGPLEQINSLNKQIEGTSQGIAELQQFWLRQHELVQLSKERDQQNVDVDKLKKQHTILTQKKLRIEGEIEQQNQEQNEIDRSVRNMQNAMTKLNTLLNKEKGVQESLEQGNILTENEFIQELKEAELASIQMQTKLEGLQEEKERLLNSLIEAERQIMLWEKKTQLAKETRSAVDSEVGQGEMRAMKAEIHRMQVRYTQLMKQQDQMMREMEQVVSRRETIVTRGEAQSKIDRKTPTKGTFQKKLLEIKKRTKQTQKVNGDAATCDGDIRQLRENQAEVGRSLEEKQITVQQLQGMVDTLEGDMEHLAEIKQRNLNELVAKQTKVKHLQSLKNGKYTQLCKTEDALNNELQKQDDRMNHMVNILDRISQEYPHTQQAVRRV
;
A
#
# COMPACT_ATOMS: atom_id res chain seq x y z
N MET A 1 -74.81 -78.74 138.54
CA MET A 1 -75.54 -79.36 139.65
C MET A 1 -76.90 -79.72 139.11
N GLU A 2 -77.19 -81.00 139.18
CA GLU A 2 -78.46 -81.64 138.87
C GLU A 2 -79.51 -81.32 139.94
N SER A 3 -80.79 -81.56 139.62
CA SER A 3 -81.61 -82.52 140.36
C SER A 3 -83.03 -82.58 139.77
N ASP A 4 -83.50 -83.77 139.41
CA ASP A 4 -84.90 -84.08 139.11
C ASP A 4 -85.73 -84.22 140.40
N SER A 5 -87.08 -84.15 140.30
CA SER A 5 -88.05 -85.13 140.87
C SER A 5 -89.51 -84.61 140.94
N ASP A 6 -90.35 -85.08 140.01
CA ASP A 6 -91.59 -85.87 140.20
C ASP A 6 -92.56 -85.71 141.41
N GLN A 7 -93.87 -85.84 141.09
CA GLN A 7 -95.00 -86.45 141.87
C GLN A 7 -95.48 -85.77 143.18
N GLU A 8 -96.69 -85.97 143.77
CA GLU A 8 -98.05 -86.48 143.39
C GLU A 8 -99.06 -85.88 144.43
N GLU A 9 -100.28 -85.43 144.09
CA GLU A 9 -101.63 -86.11 144.15
C GLU A 9 -102.21 -86.46 145.56
N GLU A 10 -103.47 -86.94 145.59
CA GLU A 10 -104.41 -87.11 146.73
C GLU A 10 -104.93 -85.79 147.40
N VAL A 11 -106.21 -85.42 147.47
CA VAL A 11 -107.57 -86.01 147.25
C VAL A 11 -108.15 -86.80 148.45
N GLN A 12 -109.48 -86.67 148.64
CA GLN A 12 -110.36 -87.36 149.61
C GLN A 12 -110.40 -86.77 151.05
N SER A 13 -111.53 -86.79 151.79
CA SER A 13 -112.91 -87.21 151.45
C SER A 13 -114.01 -86.41 152.16
N ASP A 14 -115.19 -86.48 151.57
CA ASP A 14 -116.44 -85.82 151.90
C ASP A 14 -117.03 -85.97 153.31
N LEU A 15 -117.84 -84.97 153.69
CA LEU A 15 -119.18 -85.22 154.22
C LEU A 15 -120.22 -84.43 153.41
N VAL A 16 -120.87 -85.09 152.44
CA VAL A 16 -121.80 -84.44 151.49
C VAL A 16 -123.13 -84.06 152.15
N VAL A 17 -123.50 -82.78 152.05
CA VAL A 17 -124.90 -82.31 152.19
C VAL A 17 -125.22 -81.29 151.08
N LEU A 18 -125.37 -81.82 149.85
CA LEU A 18 -125.94 -81.20 148.63
C LEU A 18 -125.26 -79.90 148.12
N ASP A 19 -124.44 -80.06 147.08
CA ASP A 19 -123.60 -79.01 146.48
C ASP A 19 -124.38 -77.93 145.67
N PRO A 20 -123.91 -76.67 145.54
CA PRO A 20 -124.81 -75.56 145.25
C PRO A 20 -125.37 -75.24 143.83
N ASP A 21 -125.16 -75.99 142.74
CA ASP A 21 -125.40 -75.45 141.35
C ASP A 21 -126.40 -76.16 140.39
N HIS A 22 -126.56 -77.49 140.44
CA HIS A 22 -127.77 -78.16 140.96
C HIS A 22 -129.13 -77.30 140.98
N PRO A 23 -130.34 -77.77 140.54
CA PRO A 23 -131.63 -76.99 140.54
C PRO A 23 -132.73 -76.85 141.70
N LEU A 24 -132.81 -77.55 142.86
CA LEU A 24 -133.59 -77.24 144.12
C LEU A 24 -133.38 -75.75 144.42
N MET A 25 -132.14 -75.34 144.21
CA MET A 25 -131.64 -74.01 144.38
C MET A 25 -131.67 -73.17 143.11
N ARG A 26 -131.95 -73.67 141.89
CA ARG A 26 -132.45 -72.77 140.81
C ARG A 26 -133.77 -72.06 141.21
N ARG A 27 -134.38 -72.48 142.33
CA ARG A 27 -135.28 -71.71 143.19
C ARG A 27 -134.59 -70.95 144.36
N PHE A 28 -133.94 -71.60 145.35
CA PHE A 28 -133.22 -70.90 146.46
C PHE A 28 -132.11 -69.93 146.01
N GLN A 29 -131.13 -70.40 145.22
CA GLN A 29 -130.21 -69.55 144.47
C GLN A 29 -130.98 -68.44 143.77
N SER A 30 -132.19 -68.58 143.21
CA SER A 30 -132.80 -67.45 142.46
C SER A 30 -132.92 -66.18 143.32
N ALA A 31 -133.35 -66.31 144.58
CA ALA A 31 -133.37 -65.21 145.53
C ALA A 31 -131.95 -64.83 145.98
N LEU A 32 -131.10 -65.80 146.35
CA LEU A 32 -129.73 -65.53 146.83
C LEU A 32 -128.83 -64.92 145.74
N LYS A 33 -129.05 -65.30 144.48
CA LYS A 33 -128.46 -64.83 143.22
C LYS A 33 -129.03 -63.48 142.83
N THR A 34 -130.25 -63.11 143.23
CA THR A 34 -130.76 -61.74 143.05
C THR A 34 -130.09 -60.77 144.03
N GLN A 35 -129.79 -61.24 145.26
CA GLN A 35 -128.98 -60.49 146.23
C GLN A 35 -127.51 -60.40 145.76
N LEU A 36 -126.90 -61.54 145.41
CA LEU A 36 -125.51 -61.63 144.96
C LEU A 36 -125.29 -61.00 143.58
N SER A 37 -126.25 -61.03 142.64
CA SER A 37 -126.07 -60.45 141.30
C SER A 37 -125.88 -58.95 141.37
N LYS A 38 -126.57 -58.22 142.25
CA LYS A 38 -126.39 -56.77 142.41
C LYS A 38 -124.97 -56.43 142.87
N GLN A 39 -124.41 -57.18 143.83
CA GLN A 39 -123.02 -56.98 144.26
C GLN A 39 -122.01 -57.45 143.20
N LEU A 40 -122.33 -58.54 142.50
CA LEU A 40 -121.47 -59.14 141.47
C LEU A 40 -121.50 -58.35 140.14
N GLU A 41 -122.59 -57.64 139.81
CA GLU A 41 -122.63 -56.66 138.72
C GLU A 41 -121.70 -55.48 139.00
N LYS A 42 -121.74 -54.93 140.22
CA LYS A 42 -120.83 -53.86 140.63
C LYS A 42 -119.36 -54.29 140.47
N ALA A 43 -118.99 -55.45 141.03
CA ALA A 43 -117.65 -56.00 140.88
C ALA A 43 -117.30 -56.37 139.41
N ARG A 44 -118.28 -56.77 138.59
CA ARG A 44 -118.09 -56.97 137.13
C ARG A 44 -117.83 -55.66 136.39
N LEU A 45 -118.46 -54.54 136.79
CA LEU A 45 -118.20 -53.22 136.22
C LEU A 45 -116.76 -52.80 136.51
N GLU A 46 -116.36 -52.78 137.78
CA GLU A 46 -115.01 -52.42 138.23
C GLU A 46 -113.93 -53.29 137.54
N ARG A 47 -114.18 -54.61 137.42
CA ARG A 47 -113.28 -55.52 136.68
C ARG A 47 -113.26 -55.25 135.17
N LYS A 48 -114.38 -54.82 134.57
CA LYS A 48 -114.45 -54.51 133.13
C LYS A 48 -113.66 -53.24 132.83
N GLU A 49 -113.84 -52.18 133.62
CA GLU A 49 -113.08 -50.93 133.51
C GLU A 49 -111.57 -51.19 133.57
N LEU A 50 -111.11 -51.98 134.55
CA LEU A 50 -109.70 -52.36 134.67
C LEU A 50 -109.18 -53.21 133.49
N MET A 51 -110.00 -54.08 132.89
CA MET A 51 -109.60 -54.83 131.69
C MET A 51 -109.57 -53.95 130.43
N ASP A 52 -110.52 -53.03 130.28
CA ASP A 52 -110.56 -52.10 129.15
C ASP A 52 -109.38 -51.11 129.21
N ASP A 53 -108.97 -50.67 130.40
CA ASP A 53 -107.73 -49.89 130.59
C ASP A 53 -106.45 -50.72 130.38
N LEU A 54 -106.39 -51.98 130.82
CA LEU A 54 -105.28 -52.87 130.48
C LEU A 54 -105.16 -53.06 128.96
N LYS A 55 -106.30 -53.21 128.26
CA LYS A 55 -106.34 -53.34 126.80
C LYS A 55 -105.87 -52.05 126.11
N ARG A 56 -106.34 -50.88 126.55
CA ARG A 56 -105.85 -49.56 126.09
C ARG A 56 -104.34 -49.44 126.26
N LYS A 57 -103.80 -49.80 127.43
CA LYS A 57 -102.35 -49.73 127.69
C LYS A 57 -101.52 -50.69 126.82
N LYS A 58 -102.02 -51.90 126.53
CA LYS A 58 -101.39 -52.81 125.56
C LYS A 58 -101.38 -52.22 124.15
N SER A 59 -102.53 -51.71 123.68
CA SER A 59 -102.65 -51.00 122.40
C SER A 59 -101.61 -49.88 122.27
N THR A 60 -101.56 -48.96 123.24
CA THR A 60 -100.58 -47.86 123.23
C THR A 60 -99.12 -48.31 123.27
N ARG A 61 -98.83 -49.48 123.86
CA ARG A 61 -97.47 -50.06 123.87
C ARG A 61 -97.11 -50.66 122.51
N GLU A 62 -98.06 -51.31 121.84
CA GLU A 62 -97.89 -51.86 120.50
C GLU A 62 -97.81 -50.73 119.45
N GLU A 63 -98.62 -49.68 119.57
CA GLU A 63 -98.53 -48.43 118.77
C GLU A 63 -97.16 -47.74 118.93
N VAL A 64 -96.65 -47.62 120.16
CA VAL A 64 -95.30 -47.09 120.42
C VAL A 64 -94.21 -48.03 119.90
N GLY A 65 -94.43 -49.34 119.93
CA GLY A 65 -93.50 -50.32 119.34
C GLY A 65 -93.42 -50.21 117.81
N VAL A 66 -94.56 -50.06 117.14
CA VAL A 66 -94.65 -49.88 115.68
C VAL A 66 -94.06 -48.54 115.25
N THR A 67 -94.33 -47.45 115.97
CA THR A 67 -93.73 -46.14 115.65
C THR A 67 -92.23 -46.11 115.93
N LEU A 68 -91.74 -46.76 116.99
CA LEU A 68 -90.29 -46.92 117.24
C LEU A 68 -89.61 -47.74 116.13
N TYR A 69 -90.22 -48.82 115.67
CA TYR A 69 -89.71 -49.61 114.54
C TYR A 69 -89.71 -48.79 113.23
N GLY A 70 -90.75 -48.00 112.98
CA GLY A 70 -90.79 -47.05 111.86
C GLY A 70 -89.64 -46.05 111.90
N VAL A 71 -89.40 -45.40 113.05
CA VAL A 71 -88.28 -44.47 113.26
C VAL A 71 -86.92 -45.18 113.11
N GLN A 72 -86.79 -46.44 113.55
CA GLN A 72 -85.57 -47.23 113.32
C GLN A 72 -85.34 -47.54 111.84
N GLN A 73 -86.40 -47.86 111.08
CA GLN A 73 -86.32 -48.09 109.64
C GLN A 73 -86.03 -46.80 108.85
N GLU A 74 -86.61 -45.66 109.27
CA GLU A 74 -86.28 -44.34 108.73
C GLU A 74 -84.82 -43.95 109.03
N LEU A 75 -84.34 -44.20 110.25
CA LEU A 75 -82.96 -43.93 110.65
C LEU A 75 -81.96 -44.77 109.85
N ALA A 76 -82.21 -46.08 109.69
CA ALA A 76 -81.38 -46.95 108.85
C ALA A 76 -81.38 -46.50 107.38
N ARG A 77 -82.53 -46.05 106.86
CA ARG A 77 -82.64 -45.46 105.53
C ARG A 77 -81.88 -44.14 105.41
N GLN A 78 -81.90 -43.29 106.44
CA GLN A 78 -81.13 -42.05 106.48
C GLN A 78 -79.61 -42.31 106.56
N GLN A 79 -79.18 -43.32 107.33
CA GLN A 79 -77.77 -43.74 107.39
C GLN A 79 -77.29 -44.25 106.02
N SER A 80 -78.01 -45.17 105.38
CA SER A 80 -77.64 -45.65 104.04
C SER A 80 -77.69 -44.54 102.97
N ASN A 81 -78.64 -43.60 103.07
CA ASN A 81 -78.64 -42.41 102.21
C ASN A 81 -77.41 -41.52 102.46
N LEU A 82 -76.97 -41.36 103.70
CA LEU A 82 -75.78 -40.56 104.07
C LEU A 82 -74.50 -41.23 103.57
N GLU A 83 -74.35 -42.54 103.74
CA GLU A 83 -73.25 -43.33 103.16
C GLU A 83 -73.22 -43.18 101.63
N GLN A 84 -74.36 -43.37 100.95
CA GLN A 84 -74.44 -43.14 99.50
C GLN A 84 -74.11 -41.70 99.09
N LEU A 85 -74.44 -40.68 99.91
CA LEU A 85 -74.08 -39.30 99.64
C LEU A 85 -72.59 -39.04 99.91
N HIS A 86 -72.00 -39.72 100.90
CA HIS A 86 -70.57 -39.68 101.18
C HIS A 86 -69.76 -40.32 100.06
N ASP A 87 -70.19 -41.46 99.51
CA ASP A 87 -69.56 -42.10 98.35
C ASP A 87 -69.72 -41.25 97.06
N LYS A 88 -70.90 -40.65 96.86
CA LYS A 88 -71.12 -39.67 95.77
C LYS A 88 -70.23 -38.43 95.94
N HIS A 89 -70.00 -37.97 97.17
CA HIS A 89 -69.07 -36.86 97.45
C HIS A 89 -67.61 -37.26 97.23
N SER A 90 -67.20 -38.44 97.71
CA SER A 90 -65.85 -38.99 97.55
C SER A 90 -65.49 -39.16 96.07
N THR A 91 -66.33 -39.86 95.32
CA THR A 91 -66.15 -40.03 93.86
C THR A 91 -66.23 -38.71 93.09
N SER A 92 -67.02 -37.73 93.55
CA SER A 92 -67.04 -36.37 92.98
C SER A 92 -65.74 -35.59 93.27
N ALA A 93 -65.20 -35.70 94.48
CA ALA A 93 -63.95 -35.08 94.88
C ALA A 93 -62.73 -35.71 94.16
N GLU A 94 -62.73 -37.04 93.98
CA GLU A 94 -61.71 -37.74 93.20
C GLU A 94 -61.77 -37.36 91.72
N ARG A 95 -62.97 -37.32 91.11
CA ARG A 95 -63.17 -36.80 89.74
C ARG A 95 -62.69 -35.35 89.62
N ARG A 96 -62.97 -34.49 90.62
CA ARG A 96 -62.49 -33.12 90.66
C ARG A 96 -60.95 -33.06 90.67
N ARG A 97 -60.30 -33.80 91.58
CA ARG A 97 -58.84 -33.87 91.70
C ARG A 97 -58.18 -34.40 90.41
N ASN A 98 -58.77 -35.39 89.77
CA ASN A 98 -58.30 -35.92 88.49
C ASN A 98 -58.47 -34.90 87.36
N ASN A 99 -59.58 -34.15 87.33
CA ASN A 99 -59.79 -33.07 86.37
C ASN A 99 -58.84 -31.88 86.62
N GLU A 100 -58.56 -31.52 87.87
CA GLU A 100 -57.58 -30.50 88.25
C GLU A 100 -56.16 -30.89 87.83
N ALA A 101 -55.76 -32.14 88.09
CA ALA A 101 -54.46 -32.67 87.66
C ALA A 101 -54.34 -32.73 86.13
N ASN A 102 -55.40 -33.09 85.41
CA ASN A 102 -55.43 -33.06 83.95
C ASN A 102 -55.41 -31.63 83.40
N LEU A 103 -56.14 -30.69 84.02
CA LEU A 103 -56.10 -29.27 83.68
C LEU A 103 -54.71 -28.68 83.90
N GLN A 104 -54.00 -29.08 84.97
CA GLN A 104 -52.63 -28.64 85.21
C GLN A 104 -51.66 -29.20 84.15
N LYS A 105 -51.73 -30.49 83.81
CA LYS A 105 -50.97 -31.06 82.67
C LYS A 105 -51.26 -30.33 81.36
N ILE A 106 -52.52 -29.97 81.10
CA ILE A 106 -52.92 -29.20 79.91
C ILE A 106 -52.33 -27.77 79.96
N ARG A 107 -52.31 -27.11 81.12
CA ARG A 107 -51.67 -25.78 81.29
C ARG A 107 -50.15 -25.84 81.11
N GLU A 108 -49.49 -26.88 81.61
CA GLU A 108 -48.05 -27.12 81.45
C GLU A 108 -47.71 -27.42 79.98
N ASN A 109 -48.48 -28.28 79.31
CA ASN A 109 -48.37 -28.52 77.87
C ASN A 109 -48.62 -27.26 77.05
N TYR A 110 -49.66 -26.48 77.37
CA TYR A 110 -49.95 -25.21 76.70
C TYR A 110 -48.80 -24.22 76.86
N LYS A 111 -48.23 -24.08 78.07
CA LYS A 111 -47.06 -23.22 78.34
C LYS A 111 -45.82 -23.71 77.59
N SER A 112 -45.63 -25.02 77.45
CA SER A 112 -44.57 -25.62 76.63
C SER A 112 -44.75 -25.28 75.14
N ILE A 113 -45.95 -25.48 74.59
CA ILE A 113 -46.31 -25.15 73.20
C ILE A 113 -46.21 -23.64 72.94
N GLN A 114 -46.62 -22.79 73.90
CA GLN A 114 -46.47 -21.34 73.82
C GLN A 114 -44.99 -20.93 73.78
N ASN A 115 -44.13 -21.56 74.58
CA ASN A 115 -42.69 -21.35 74.54
C ASN A 115 -42.04 -21.86 73.23
N GLN A 116 -42.51 -22.99 72.69
CA GLN A 116 -42.06 -23.51 71.39
C GLN A 116 -42.50 -22.58 70.24
N ASN A 117 -43.76 -22.15 70.21
CA ASN A 117 -44.28 -21.17 69.25
C ASN A 117 -43.53 -19.83 69.38
N GLY A 118 -43.19 -19.41 70.59
CA GLY A 118 -42.32 -18.25 70.83
C GLY A 118 -40.90 -18.40 70.27
N LYS A 119 -40.31 -19.60 70.32
CA LYS A 119 -39.01 -19.90 69.69
C LYS A 119 -39.11 -19.93 68.17
N GLU A 120 -40.09 -20.64 67.60
CA GLU A 120 -40.25 -20.70 66.14
C GLU A 120 -40.66 -19.33 65.56
N ARG A 121 -41.38 -18.47 66.30
CA ARG A 121 -41.61 -17.07 65.90
C ARG A 121 -40.32 -16.26 65.83
N LYS A 122 -39.42 -16.39 66.82
CA LYS A 122 -38.10 -15.73 66.79
C LYS A 122 -37.26 -16.20 65.62
N LYS A 123 -37.13 -17.52 65.45
CA LYS A 123 -36.46 -18.16 64.32
C LYS A 123 -37.06 -17.76 62.98
N ASN A 124 -38.38 -17.60 62.89
CA ASN A 124 -39.03 -17.10 61.66
C ASN A 124 -38.72 -15.62 61.42
N SER A 125 -38.65 -14.76 62.44
CA SER A 125 -38.19 -13.37 62.27
C SER A 125 -36.69 -13.29 61.92
N GLU A 126 -35.85 -14.16 62.48
CA GLU A 126 -34.43 -14.30 62.12
C GLU A 126 -34.30 -14.70 60.64
N LEU A 127 -34.98 -15.77 60.21
CA LEU A 127 -35.05 -16.19 58.81
C LEU A 127 -35.66 -15.13 57.88
N GLN A 128 -36.65 -14.34 58.32
CA GLN A 128 -37.17 -13.21 57.55
C GLN A 128 -36.09 -12.14 57.35
N THR A 129 -35.34 -11.77 58.39
CA THR A 129 -34.22 -10.84 58.22
C THR A 129 -33.08 -11.43 57.38
N GLU A 130 -32.82 -12.73 57.42
CA GLU A 130 -31.88 -13.39 56.50
C GLU A 130 -32.36 -13.33 55.05
N VAL A 131 -33.65 -13.57 54.79
CA VAL A 131 -34.26 -13.45 53.46
C VAL A 131 -34.23 -11.99 52.96
N GLU A 132 -34.47 -11.00 53.82
CA GLU A 132 -34.33 -9.57 53.47
C GLU A 132 -32.87 -9.18 53.16
N ASN A 133 -31.92 -9.70 53.95
CA ASN A 133 -30.47 -9.53 53.70
C ASN A 133 -30.01 -10.23 52.42
N LEU A 134 -30.60 -11.38 52.07
CA LEU A 134 -30.33 -12.07 50.80
C LEU A 134 -31.00 -11.37 49.62
N ALA A 135 -32.23 -10.87 49.77
CA ALA A 135 -32.94 -10.11 48.74
C ALA A 135 -32.24 -8.79 48.41
N THR A 136 -31.74 -8.06 49.42
CA THR A 136 -30.93 -6.85 49.22
C THR A 136 -29.58 -7.16 48.57
N ARG A 137 -28.90 -8.24 48.98
CA ARG A 137 -27.68 -8.72 48.27
C ARG A 137 -27.96 -9.10 46.81
N LEU A 138 -29.06 -9.79 46.53
CA LEU A 138 -29.48 -10.14 45.18
C LEU A 138 -29.80 -8.89 44.35
N PHE A 139 -30.46 -7.88 44.94
CA PHE A 139 -30.70 -6.59 44.28
C PHE A 139 -29.38 -5.87 43.92
N TYR A 140 -28.42 -5.79 44.85
CA TYR A 140 -27.11 -5.20 44.56
C TYR A 140 -26.34 -6.01 43.49
N MET A 141 -26.41 -7.34 43.50
CA MET A 141 -25.83 -8.18 42.45
C MET A 141 -26.55 -8.04 41.10
N GLN A 142 -27.87 -7.77 41.09
CA GLN A 142 -28.63 -7.49 39.88
C GLN A 142 -28.27 -6.12 39.29
N SER A 143 -28.21 -5.07 40.11
CA SER A 143 -27.69 -3.75 39.68
C SER A 143 -26.29 -3.89 39.09
N ALA A 144 -25.34 -4.43 39.84
CA ALA A 144 -23.96 -4.60 39.38
C ALA A 144 -23.86 -5.43 38.08
N LYS A 145 -24.75 -6.42 37.88
CA LYS A 145 -24.84 -7.20 36.64
C LYS A 145 -25.41 -6.40 35.47
N GLU A 146 -26.33 -5.48 35.70
CA GLU A 146 -26.87 -4.57 34.68
C GLU A 146 -25.88 -3.44 34.37
N ASP A 147 -25.20 -2.90 35.38
CA ASP A 147 -24.09 -1.95 35.25
C ASP A 147 -22.96 -2.56 34.40
N ILE A 148 -22.45 -3.75 34.76
CA ILE A 148 -21.43 -4.51 34.00
C ILE A 148 -21.93 -4.85 32.58
N ARG A 149 -23.22 -5.16 32.39
CA ARG A 149 -23.78 -5.36 31.04
C ARG A 149 -23.77 -4.07 30.22
N SER A 150 -24.04 -2.93 30.85
CA SER A 150 -24.00 -1.62 30.22
C SER A 150 -22.55 -1.23 29.85
N ASP A 151 -21.58 -1.49 30.74
CA ASP A 151 -20.16 -1.29 30.49
C ASP A 151 -19.65 -2.19 29.36
N ILE A 152 -20.02 -3.48 29.35
CA ILE A 152 -19.69 -4.39 28.24
C ILE A 152 -20.33 -3.91 26.92
N ALA A 153 -21.55 -3.37 26.96
CA ALA A 153 -22.19 -2.79 25.77
C ALA A 153 -21.57 -1.45 25.34
N VAL A 154 -20.94 -0.69 26.24
CA VAL A 154 -20.14 0.50 25.92
C VAL A 154 -18.78 0.09 25.37
N MET A 155 -18.08 -0.86 26.00
CA MET A 155 -16.81 -1.40 25.54
C MET A 155 -16.91 -2.06 24.16
N LYS A 156 -17.99 -2.82 23.88
CA LYS A 156 -18.25 -3.36 22.54
C LYS A 156 -18.40 -2.26 21.50
N ARG A 157 -19.24 -1.24 21.75
CA ARG A 157 -19.38 -0.10 20.84
C ARG A 157 -18.11 0.75 20.71
N ALA A 158 -17.27 0.80 21.75
CA ALA A 158 -15.97 1.45 21.70
C ALA A 158 -14.95 0.64 20.87
N ALA A 159 -14.96 -0.69 20.98
CA ALA A 159 -14.15 -1.59 20.14
C ALA A 159 -14.62 -1.57 18.68
N GLU A 160 -15.92 -1.74 18.42
CA GLU A 160 -16.53 -1.60 17.09
C GLU A 160 -16.19 -0.23 16.44
N LYS A 161 -16.25 0.86 17.23
CA LYS A 161 -15.83 2.18 16.78
C LYS A 161 -14.33 2.23 16.49
N ALA A 162 -13.48 1.69 17.37
CA ALA A 162 -12.04 1.63 17.17
C ALA A 162 -11.68 0.81 15.90
N ASP A 163 -12.33 -0.32 15.66
CA ASP A 163 -12.16 -1.12 14.44
C ASP A 163 -12.56 -0.34 13.19
N THR A 164 -13.66 0.44 13.24
CA THR A 164 -14.02 1.33 12.11
C THR A 164 -13.04 2.50 11.93
N GLU A 165 -12.46 3.04 13.00
CA GLU A 165 -11.44 4.09 12.94
C GLU A 165 -10.10 3.55 12.42
N VAL A 166 -9.72 2.33 12.84
CA VAL A 166 -8.57 1.59 12.29
C VAL A 166 -8.78 1.32 10.81
N SER A 167 -9.91 0.77 10.38
CA SER A 167 -10.18 0.48 8.96
C SER A 167 -10.25 1.75 8.09
N GLN A 168 -10.75 2.86 8.64
CA GLN A 168 -10.64 4.18 7.99
C GLN A 168 -9.18 4.65 7.90
N SER A 169 -8.38 4.46 8.97
CA SER A 169 -6.95 4.76 8.95
C SER A 169 -6.20 3.91 7.91
N GLU A 170 -6.51 2.62 7.78
CA GLU A 170 -5.96 1.71 6.77
C GLU A 170 -6.34 2.14 5.36
N MET A 171 -7.59 2.58 5.13
CA MET A 171 -8.00 3.17 3.84
C MET A 171 -7.22 4.45 3.51
N THR A 172 -7.11 5.39 4.44
CA THR A 172 -6.34 6.63 4.21
C THR A 172 -4.84 6.35 4.05
N LYS A 173 -4.30 5.37 4.77
CA LYS A 173 -2.92 4.90 4.64
C LYS A 173 -2.68 4.25 3.26
N ARG A 174 -3.56 3.36 2.82
CA ARG A 174 -3.53 2.79 1.46
C ARG A 174 -3.62 3.86 0.37
N GLN A 175 -4.43 4.90 0.56
CA GLN A 175 -4.46 6.07 -0.35
C GLN A 175 -3.16 6.88 -0.31
N GLN A 176 -2.56 7.07 0.87
CA GLN A 176 -1.24 7.69 1.02
C GLN A 176 -0.17 6.86 0.30
N ASP A 177 -0.14 5.55 0.48
CA ASP A 177 0.88 4.67 -0.11
C ASP A 177 0.74 4.57 -1.64
N LEU A 178 -0.49 4.53 -2.16
CA LEU A 178 -0.74 4.68 -3.61
C LEU A 178 -0.28 6.05 -4.14
N ARG A 179 -0.39 7.12 -3.35
CA ARG A 179 0.15 8.45 -3.71
C ARG A 179 1.68 8.49 -3.62
N VAL A 180 2.28 7.83 -2.63
CA VAL A 180 3.74 7.70 -2.47
C VAL A 180 4.31 6.92 -3.65
N ASN A 181 3.71 5.79 -4.04
CA ASN A 181 4.16 5.02 -5.20
C ASN A 181 4.12 5.86 -6.49
N ARG A 182 3.02 6.59 -6.76
CA ARG A 182 2.95 7.52 -7.91
C ARG A 182 3.98 8.65 -7.86
N LEU A 183 4.36 9.12 -6.66
CA LEU A 183 5.42 10.11 -6.49
C LEU A 183 6.81 9.50 -6.69
N ILE A 184 7.04 8.25 -6.26
CA ILE A 184 8.28 7.50 -6.53
C ILE A 184 8.41 7.22 -8.03
N GLU A 185 7.39 6.66 -8.68
CA GLU A 185 7.31 6.48 -10.14
C GLU A 185 7.63 7.78 -10.89
N ARG A 186 7.07 8.92 -10.44
CA ARG A 186 7.35 10.22 -11.04
C ARG A 186 8.77 10.73 -10.73
N VAL A 187 9.35 10.41 -9.57
CA VAL A 187 10.73 10.78 -9.21
C VAL A 187 11.75 9.95 -9.98
N GLU A 188 11.55 8.64 -10.12
CA GLU A 188 12.42 7.79 -10.94
C GLU A 188 12.32 8.19 -12.41
N HIS A 189 11.11 8.42 -12.95
CA HIS A 189 10.99 8.90 -14.33
C HIS A 189 11.57 10.32 -14.53
N LEU A 190 11.53 11.18 -13.50
CA LEU A 190 12.26 12.46 -13.56
C LEU A 190 13.78 12.25 -13.54
N ARG A 191 14.31 11.30 -12.75
CA ARG A 191 15.74 10.93 -12.76
C ARG A 191 16.18 10.36 -14.11
N GLU A 192 15.36 9.51 -14.73
CA GLU A 192 15.58 9.02 -16.11
C GLU A 192 15.69 10.20 -17.08
N THR A 193 14.76 11.17 -17.02
CA THR A 193 14.84 12.35 -17.90
C THR A 193 16.04 13.24 -17.59
N ILE A 194 16.44 13.38 -16.32
CA ILE A 194 17.64 14.15 -15.94
C ILE A 194 18.89 13.47 -16.47
N ALA A 195 19.08 12.17 -16.23
CA ALA A 195 20.23 11.42 -16.74
C ALA A 195 20.30 11.41 -18.28
N MET A 196 19.14 11.38 -18.96
CA MET A 196 19.05 11.51 -20.40
C MET A 196 19.46 12.91 -20.88
N TYR A 197 19.04 13.98 -20.20
CA TYR A 197 19.48 15.35 -20.50
C TYR A 197 20.96 15.60 -20.14
N GLU A 198 21.48 15.02 -19.07
CA GLU A 198 22.91 15.06 -18.71
C GLU A 198 23.77 14.37 -19.77
N ALA A 199 23.35 13.20 -20.26
CA ALA A 199 24.00 12.52 -21.37
C ALA A 199 23.94 13.33 -22.68
N GLN A 200 22.80 13.95 -23.00
CA GLN A 200 22.68 14.87 -24.14
C GLN A 200 23.58 16.11 -23.97
N GLN A 201 23.69 16.66 -22.76
CA GLN A 201 24.55 17.81 -22.48
C GLN A 201 26.03 17.44 -22.59
N SER A 202 26.46 16.23 -22.18
CA SER A 202 27.82 15.75 -22.39
C SER A 202 28.12 15.59 -23.88
N ALA A 203 27.24 14.94 -24.64
CA ALA A 203 27.40 14.78 -26.09
C ALA A 203 27.46 16.13 -26.82
N GLN A 204 26.60 17.10 -26.47
CA GLN A 204 26.65 18.45 -27.02
C GLN A 204 27.89 19.24 -26.57
N ALA A 205 28.42 18.99 -25.36
CA ALA A 205 29.68 19.58 -24.93
C ALA A 205 30.86 19.03 -25.74
N GLU A 206 30.88 17.73 -26.04
CA GLU A 206 31.88 17.08 -26.89
C GLU A 206 31.76 17.55 -28.35
N GLU A 207 30.56 17.60 -28.93
CA GLU A 207 30.30 18.13 -30.28
C GLU A 207 30.70 19.61 -30.40
N THR A 208 30.38 20.45 -29.41
CA THR A 208 30.76 21.87 -29.42
C THR A 208 32.24 22.12 -29.07
N LEU A 209 32.94 21.13 -28.51
CA LEU A 209 34.39 21.17 -28.33
C LEU A 209 35.08 20.77 -29.64
N ALA A 210 34.68 19.65 -30.27
CA ALA A 210 35.19 19.27 -31.59
C ALA A 210 34.94 20.35 -32.66
N ALA A 211 33.75 20.97 -32.66
CA ALA A 211 33.44 22.08 -33.56
C ALA A 211 34.23 23.38 -33.25
N LYS A 212 34.70 23.57 -32.01
CA LYS A 212 35.66 24.64 -31.69
C LYS A 212 37.06 24.29 -32.14
N ASP A 213 37.50 23.05 -31.98
CA ASP A 213 38.83 22.62 -32.37
C ASP A 213 38.99 22.75 -33.89
N SER A 214 38.03 22.26 -34.68
CA SER A 214 38.02 22.51 -36.14
C SER A 214 37.84 23.98 -36.54
N LEU A 215 37.30 24.84 -35.66
CA LEU A 215 37.28 26.29 -35.88
C LEU A 215 38.67 26.90 -35.61
N HIS A 216 39.41 26.42 -34.61
CA HIS A 216 40.81 26.82 -34.39
C HIS A 216 41.72 26.30 -35.51
N GLU A 217 41.56 25.05 -35.95
CA GLU A 217 42.28 24.51 -37.12
C GLU A 217 42.03 25.38 -38.37
N ALA A 218 40.76 25.71 -38.67
CA ALA A 218 40.42 26.61 -39.76
C ALA A 218 40.91 28.06 -39.54
N HIS A 219 41.06 28.51 -38.29
CA HIS A 219 41.62 29.83 -37.97
C HIS A 219 43.14 29.85 -38.19
N ASP A 220 43.85 28.81 -37.77
CA ASP A 220 45.28 28.61 -37.97
C ASP A 220 45.61 28.43 -39.46
N GLU A 221 44.76 27.73 -40.23
CA GLU A 221 44.82 27.71 -41.70
C GLU A 221 44.63 29.10 -42.31
N ILE A 222 43.67 29.90 -41.80
CA ILE A 222 43.47 31.29 -42.26
C ILE A 222 44.66 32.19 -41.86
N GLU A 223 45.27 32.01 -40.70
CA GLU A 223 46.50 32.69 -40.28
C GLU A 223 47.67 32.31 -41.19
N ALA A 224 47.84 31.02 -41.50
CA ALA A 224 48.85 30.50 -42.42
C ALA A 224 48.67 31.06 -43.84
N ILE A 225 47.45 31.02 -44.39
CA ILE A 225 47.12 31.62 -45.69
C ILE A 225 47.38 33.14 -45.67
N ASN A 226 47.13 33.83 -44.56
CA ASN A 226 47.46 35.25 -44.43
C ASN A 226 48.97 35.51 -44.31
N LEU A 227 49.75 34.59 -43.73
CA LEU A 227 51.21 34.64 -43.72
C LEU A 227 51.78 34.38 -45.12
N GLU A 228 51.31 33.35 -45.83
CA GLU A 228 51.66 33.10 -47.23
C GLU A 228 51.28 34.29 -48.11
N LYS A 229 50.08 34.86 -47.96
CA LYS A 229 49.66 36.06 -48.70
C LYS A 229 50.54 37.27 -48.40
N LYS A 230 51.00 37.47 -47.15
CA LYS A 230 52.00 38.49 -46.79
C LYS A 230 53.35 38.22 -47.47
N GLN A 231 53.82 36.96 -47.47
CA GLN A 231 55.06 36.57 -48.14
C GLN A 231 54.97 36.75 -49.66
N LEU A 232 53.86 36.35 -50.30
CA LEU A 232 53.58 36.55 -51.72
C LEU A 232 53.50 38.04 -52.06
N TYR A 233 52.89 38.89 -51.22
CA TYR A 233 52.96 40.34 -51.42
C TYR A 233 54.38 40.90 -51.26
N GLN A 234 55.20 40.36 -50.36
CA GLN A 234 56.61 40.76 -50.23
C GLN A 234 57.44 40.32 -51.46
N GLN A 235 57.28 39.09 -51.92
CA GLN A 235 57.91 38.55 -53.13
C GLN A 235 57.45 39.28 -54.40
N TRP A 236 56.16 39.62 -54.49
CA TRP A 236 55.61 40.41 -55.58
C TRP A 236 56.13 41.85 -55.54
N ASN A 237 56.18 42.50 -54.37
CA ASN A 237 56.78 43.82 -54.22
C ASN A 237 58.28 43.82 -54.53
N SER A 238 59.05 42.81 -54.11
CA SER A 238 60.47 42.70 -54.48
C SER A 238 60.64 42.42 -55.98
N SER A 239 59.75 41.64 -56.58
CA SER A 239 59.72 41.40 -58.04
C SER A 239 59.34 42.65 -58.82
N LEU A 240 58.42 43.48 -58.30
CA LEU A 240 57.99 44.75 -58.87
C LEU A 240 59.06 45.83 -58.72
N ILE A 241 59.78 45.88 -57.60
CA ILE A 241 60.99 46.72 -57.43
C ILE A 241 62.10 46.23 -58.36
N GLY A 242 62.29 44.92 -58.48
CA GLY A 242 63.22 44.31 -59.44
C GLY A 242 62.81 44.51 -60.90
N MET A 243 61.52 44.72 -61.18
CA MET A 243 61.01 45.10 -62.50
C MET A 243 61.25 46.59 -62.74
N LYS A 244 60.83 47.47 -61.83
CA LYS A 244 61.13 48.91 -61.90
C LYS A 244 62.62 49.20 -62.11
N ARG A 245 63.52 48.53 -61.39
CA ARG A 245 64.97 48.67 -61.60
C ARG A 245 65.44 48.18 -62.98
N ARG A 246 64.78 47.17 -63.56
CA ARG A 246 65.03 46.74 -64.94
C ARG A 246 64.45 47.72 -65.95
N ASP A 247 63.28 48.30 -65.67
CA ASP A 247 62.62 49.30 -66.51
C ASP A 247 63.39 50.63 -66.49
N GLU A 248 63.90 51.05 -65.33
CA GLU A 248 64.82 52.17 -65.13
C GLU A 248 66.15 51.95 -65.87
N ALA A 249 66.74 50.75 -65.75
CA ALA A 249 67.95 50.40 -66.50
C ALA A 249 67.69 50.32 -68.02
N HIS A 250 66.51 49.82 -68.44
CA HIS A 250 66.11 49.76 -69.84
C HIS A 250 65.82 51.17 -70.41
N ALA A 251 65.25 52.07 -69.61
CA ALA A 251 65.04 53.47 -69.98
C ALA A 251 66.38 54.20 -70.14
N ALA A 252 67.30 54.05 -69.16
CA ALA A 252 68.65 54.59 -69.26
C ALA A 252 69.43 53.99 -70.46
N MET A 253 69.23 52.71 -70.77
CA MET A 253 69.83 52.05 -71.93
C MET A 253 69.19 52.49 -73.26
N GLN A 254 67.88 52.81 -73.28
CA GLN A 254 67.21 53.44 -74.42
C GLN A 254 67.62 54.91 -74.61
N GLU A 255 67.90 55.64 -73.53
CA GLU A 255 68.43 57.00 -73.58
C GLU A 255 69.88 57.00 -74.07
N ALA A 256 70.72 56.10 -73.58
CA ALA A 256 72.06 55.87 -74.12
C ALA A 256 72.01 55.46 -75.61
N LEU A 257 71.05 54.61 -76.01
CA LEU A 257 70.83 54.24 -77.40
C LEU A 257 70.33 55.42 -78.25
N SER A 258 69.45 56.29 -77.73
CA SER A 258 68.94 57.45 -78.47
C SER A 258 70.01 58.53 -78.63
N LEU A 259 70.85 58.75 -77.61
CA LEU A 259 72.05 59.58 -77.67
C LEU A 259 73.07 59.02 -78.67
N ALA A 260 73.32 57.70 -78.67
CA ALA A 260 74.18 57.06 -79.66
C ALA A 260 73.60 57.18 -81.08
N GLN A 261 72.28 57.01 -81.28
CA GLN A 261 71.61 57.26 -82.56
C GLN A 261 71.66 58.74 -82.97
N GLN A 262 71.65 59.67 -82.03
CA GLN A 262 71.81 61.10 -82.30
C GLN A 262 73.25 61.45 -82.70
N GLN A 263 74.25 60.81 -82.09
CA GLN A 263 75.66 60.88 -82.51
C GLN A 263 75.88 60.25 -83.89
N VAL A 264 75.27 59.10 -84.18
CA VAL A 264 75.29 58.51 -85.54
C VAL A 264 74.63 59.47 -86.54
N LYS A 265 73.50 60.09 -86.20
CA LYS A 265 72.85 61.10 -87.06
C LYS A 265 73.71 62.35 -87.26
N SER A 266 74.43 62.84 -86.24
CA SER A 266 75.34 63.98 -86.43
C SER A 266 76.52 63.59 -87.32
N LEU A 267 77.12 62.42 -87.09
CA LEU A 267 78.16 61.86 -87.95
C LEU A 267 77.66 61.63 -89.39
N ASP A 268 76.42 61.17 -89.60
CA ASP A 268 75.81 61.07 -90.94
C ASP A 268 75.60 62.45 -91.59
N THR A 269 75.27 63.50 -90.81
CA THR A 269 75.23 64.87 -91.35
C THR A 269 76.62 65.44 -91.66
N GLU A 270 77.64 65.09 -90.88
CA GLU A 270 79.03 65.43 -91.16
C GLU A 270 79.53 64.70 -92.42
N ILE A 271 79.32 63.38 -92.51
CA ILE A 271 79.60 62.55 -93.70
C ILE A 271 78.84 63.09 -94.92
N SER A 272 77.60 63.55 -94.77
CA SER A 272 76.84 64.19 -95.85
C SER A 272 77.41 65.56 -96.25
N GLY A 273 77.93 66.32 -95.28
CA GLY A 273 78.68 67.56 -95.50
C GLY A 273 79.99 67.30 -96.26
N TYR A 274 80.79 66.33 -95.82
CA TYR A 274 82.01 65.89 -96.48
C TYR A 274 81.73 65.36 -97.88
N LYS A 275 80.69 64.53 -98.10
CA LYS A 275 80.26 64.09 -99.44
C LYS A 275 79.91 65.27 -100.36
N ARG A 276 79.17 66.27 -99.87
CA ARG A 276 78.91 67.51 -100.64
C ARG A 276 80.17 68.35 -100.89
N SER A 277 81.17 68.29 -100.01
CA SER A 277 82.45 68.96 -100.23
C SER A 277 83.30 68.22 -101.27
N ILE A 278 83.35 66.89 -101.20
CA ILE A 278 84.01 66.01 -102.17
C ILE A 278 83.37 66.23 -103.54
N GLN A 279 82.04 66.16 -103.67
CA GLN A 279 81.34 66.41 -104.92
C GLN A 279 81.65 67.79 -105.51
N LYS A 280 81.81 68.84 -104.68
CA LYS A 280 82.24 70.17 -105.16
C LYS A 280 83.70 70.20 -105.63
N GLU A 281 84.59 69.41 -105.04
CA GLU A 281 85.96 69.26 -105.55
C GLU A 281 86.02 68.37 -106.80
N GLU A 282 85.11 67.39 -106.94
CA GLU A 282 84.92 66.60 -108.16
C GLU A 282 84.40 67.49 -109.30
N GLU A 283 83.36 68.30 -109.08
CA GLU A 283 82.86 69.31 -110.03
C GLU A 283 83.94 70.33 -110.42
N ARG A 284 84.82 70.72 -109.47
CA ARG A 284 86.01 71.55 -109.75
C ARG A 284 87.04 70.82 -110.59
N ASN A 285 87.28 69.52 -110.33
CA ASN A 285 88.22 68.71 -111.09
C ASN A 285 87.69 68.42 -112.52
N GLU A 286 86.40 68.16 -112.69
CA GLU A 286 85.76 68.02 -114.01
C GLU A 286 85.84 69.32 -114.81
N THR A 287 85.55 70.47 -114.20
CA THR A 287 85.66 71.76 -114.89
C THR A 287 87.11 72.12 -115.24
N LEU A 288 88.08 71.84 -114.36
CA LEU A 288 89.51 71.95 -114.67
C LEU A 288 89.94 70.97 -115.79
N THR A 289 89.44 69.75 -115.78
CA THR A 289 89.72 68.72 -116.81
C THR A 289 89.11 69.11 -118.16
N MET A 290 87.91 69.72 -118.18
CA MET A 290 87.32 70.29 -119.39
C MET A 290 88.16 71.46 -119.94
N VAL A 291 88.68 72.33 -119.07
CA VAL A 291 89.59 73.42 -119.46
C VAL A 291 90.92 72.87 -119.99
N LEU A 292 91.48 71.83 -119.36
CA LEU A 292 92.69 71.14 -119.82
C LEU A 292 92.48 70.53 -121.21
N ASN A 293 91.40 69.76 -121.39
CA ASN A 293 91.05 69.15 -122.68
C ASN A 293 90.82 70.19 -123.77
N LYS A 294 90.20 71.33 -123.45
CA LYS A 294 90.06 72.45 -124.39
C LYS A 294 91.43 73.03 -124.79
N ALA A 295 92.29 73.33 -123.82
CA ALA A 295 93.65 73.81 -124.07
C ALA A 295 94.49 72.80 -124.86
N GLU A 296 94.31 71.50 -124.65
CA GLU A 296 94.89 70.41 -125.45
C GLU A 296 94.37 70.46 -126.90
N THR A 297 93.07 70.63 -127.13
CA THR A 297 92.53 70.77 -128.49
C THR A 297 93.09 72.01 -129.21
N ASP A 298 93.15 73.17 -128.55
CA ASP A 298 93.74 74.40 -129.09
C ASP A 298 95.25 74.24 -129.40
N LYS A 299 95.98 73.52 -128.54
CA LYS A 299 97.39 73.10 -128.71
C LYS A 299 97.58 72.13 -129.89
N THR A 300 96.58 71.31 -130.25
CA THR A 300 96.63 70.52 -131.50
C THR A 300 96.25 71.34 -132.74
N LEU A 301 95.31 72.27 -132.63
CA LEU A 301 94.87 73.14 -133.73
C LEU A 301 96.01 74.07 -134.17
N THR A 302 96.65 74.74 -133.22
CA THR A 302 97.83 75.59 -133.45
C THR A 302 98.98 74.79 -134.07
N LYS A 303 99.28 73.58 -133.58
CA LYS A 303 100.27 72.67 -134.22
C LYS A 303 99.91 72.33 -135.68
N LYS A 304 98.63 72.13 -136.02
CA LYS A 304 98.18 71.89 -137.41
C LYS A 304 98.39 73.13 -138.28
N LEU A 305 98.03 74.32 -137.79
CA LEU A 305 98.21 75.60 -138.50
C LEU A 305 99.70 75.91 -138.75
N ILE A 306 100.58 75.65 -137.77
CA ILE A 306 102.03 75.80 -137.92
C ILE A 306 102.56 74.87 -139.03
N LYS A 307 102.14 73.60 -139.05
CA LYS A 307 102.51 72.66 -140.14
C LYS A 307 102.05 73.16 -141.52
N GLN A 308 100.83 73.69 -141.63
CA GLN A 308 100.33 74.24 -142.89
C GLN A 308 101.12 75.48 -143.36
N ASN A 309 101.53 76.35 -142.43
CA ASN A 309 102.35 77.52 -142.77
C ASN A 309 103.79 77.15 -143.17
N LEU A 310 104.39 76.12 -142.57
CA LEU A 310 105.68 75.58 -143.01
C LEU A 310 105.62 75.04 -144.44
N ILE A 311 104.60 74.25 -144.78
CA ILE A 311 104.39 73.72 -146.14
C ILE A 311 104.24 74.86 -147.16
N LYS A 312 103.50 75.93 -146.83
CA LYS A 312 103.40 77.14 -147.66
C LYS A 312 104.74 77.86 -147.82
N GLN A 313 105.54 77.94 -146.75
CA GLN A 313 106.85 78.59 -146.77
C GLN A 313 107.83 77.84 -147.69
N ASP A 314 107.86 76.50 -147.63
CA ASP A 314 108.77 75.70 -148.46
C ASP A 314 108.36 75.68 -149.94
N ALA A 315 107.05 75.72 -150.24
CA ALA A 315 106.56 75.94 -151.60
C ALA A 315 107.00 77.31 -152.15
N LEU A 316 106.94 78.37 -151.34
CA LEU A 316 107.42 79.71 -151.72
C LEU A 316 108.95 79.77 -151.90
N LYS A 317 109.73 79.03 -151.09
CA LYS A 317 111.18 78.88 -151.30
C LYS A 317 111.49 78.21 -152.64
N GLN A 318 110.73 77.19 -153.03
CA GLN A 318 110.90 76.53 -154.33
C GLN A 318 110.60 77.48 -155.50
N THR A 319 109.52 78.25 -155.46
CA THR A 319 109.20 79.23 -156.53
C THR A 319 110.21 80.37 -156.60
N TYR A 320 110.70 80.86 -155.45
CA TYR A 320 111.79 81.85 -155.44
C TYR A 320 113.08 81.28 -156.08
N GLY A 321 113.39 80.01 -155.80
CA GLY A 321 114.53 79.31 -156.38
C GLY A 321 114.42 79.09 -157.90
N THR A 322 113.23 78.90 -158.46
CA THR A 322 113.05 78.82 -159.92
C THR A 322 113.19 80.18 -160.58
N TYR A 323 112.55 81.23 -160.05
CA TYR A 323 112.69 82.59 -160.59
C TYR A 323 114.15 83.10 -160.57
N SER A 324 114.91 82.79 -159.51
CA SER A 324 116.33 83.14 -159.42
C SER A 324 117.21 82.46 -160.48
N ARG A 325 116.84 81.27 -160.98
CA ARG A 325 117.57 80.60 -162.07
C ARG A 325 117.25 81.23 -163.43
N THR A 326 115.98 81.46 -163.73
CA THR A 326 115.56 82.07 -165.00
C THR A 326 116.10 83.49 -165.18
N LEU A 327 116.27 84.24 -164.08
CA LEU A 327 116.92 85.55 -164.12
C LEU A 327 118.39 85.43 -164.54
N HIS A 328 119.16 84.54 -163.90
CA HIS A 328 120.57 84.35 -164.23
C HIS A 328 120.81 83.86 -165.66
N GLU A 329 119.93 82.99 -166.18
CA GLU A 329 119.97 82.53 -167.57
C GLU A 329 119.74 83.66 -168.58
N THR A 330 118.83 84.61 -168.28
CA THR A 330 118.58 85.78 -169.14
C THR A 330 119.71 86.81 -169.05
N GLU A 331 120.32 87.00 -167.88
CA GLU A 331 121.53 87.82 -167.71
C GLU A 331 122.73 87.29 -168.51
N GLN A 332 122.95 85.96 -168.53
CA GLN A 332 124.00 85.36 -169.36
C GLN A 332 123.74 85.54 -170.87
N ALA A 333 122.48 85.44 -171.30
CA ALA A 333 122.12 85.68 -172.70
C ALA A 333 122.37 87.14 -173.13
N PHE A 334 121.99 88.10 -172.28
CA PHE A 334 122.23 89.53 -172.52
C PHE A 334 123.72 89.86 -172.64
N ASN A 335 124.55 89.33 -171.73
CA ASN A 335 126.00 89.57 -171.74
C ASN A 335 126.68 89.04 -173.01
N LYS A 336 126.27 87.87 -173.54
CA LYS A 336 126.78 87.34 -174.82
C LYS A 336 126.50 88.29 -175.98
N ALA A 337 125.24 88.72 -176.15
CA ALA A 337 124.85 89.66 -177.20
C ALA A 337 125.58 91.03 -177.08
N ALA A 338 125.87 91.48 -175.85
CA ALA A 338 126.67 92.69 -175.62
C ALA A 338 128.13 92.54 -176.11
N THR A 339 128.76 91.37 -175.89
CA THR A 339 130.13 91.14 -176.37
C THR A 339 130.22 91.07 -177.90
N GLU A 340 129.26 90.44 -178.58
CA GLU A 340 129.23 90.38 -180.05
C GLU A 340 129.04 91.77 -180.68
N LYS A 341 128.20 92.62 -180.08
CA LYS A 341 128.02 94.02 -180.48
C LYS A 341 129.32 94.82 -180.34
N SER A 342 130.10 94.58 -179.28
CA SER A 342 131.41 95.21 -179.06
C SER A 342 132.44 94.78 -180.11
N MET A 343 132.48 93.49 -180.46
CA MET A 343 133.35 92.94 -181.50
C MET A 343 133.08 93.59 -182.86
N LYS A 344 131.82 93.73 -183.27
CA LYS A 344 131.47 94.36 -184.56
C LYS A 344 131.72 95.87 -184.60
N LEU A 345 131.63 96.57 -183.46
CA LEU A 345 132.06 97.96 -183.35
C LEU A 345 133.59 98.13 -183.46
N SER A 346 134.36 97.15 -182.98
CA SER A 346 135.82 97.12 -183.13
C SER A 346 136.25 97.01 -184.60
N GLU A 347 135.66 96.07 -185.35
CA GLU A 347 135.93 95.90 -186.78
C GLU A 347 135.61 97.15 -187.61
N ILE A 348 134.48 97.82 -187.33
CA ILE A 348 134.08 99.07 -188.00
C ILE A 348 135.08 100.20 -187.73
N ASN A 349 135.64 100.29 -186.51
CA ASN A 349 136.66 101.28 -186.18
C ASN A 349 138.04 100.94 -186.79
N ALA A 350 138.39 99.66 -186.94
CA ALA A 350 139.59 99.25 -187.64
C ALA A 350 139.55 99.67 -189.12
N LEU A 351 138.41 99.44 -189.80
CA LEU A 351 138.19 99.88 -191.18
C LEU A 351 138.31 101.41 -191.34
N ARG A 352 137.78 102.20 -190.40
CA ARG A 352 137.94 103.67 -190.39
C ARG A 352 139.40 104.09 -190.27
N LYS A 353 140.16 103.51 -189.33
CA LYS A 353 141.59 103.80 -189.11
C LYS A 353 142.54 103.27 -190.20
N GLN A 354 142.03 102.55 -191.20
CA GLN A 354 142.79 102.20 -192.40
C GLN A 354 142.59 103.27 -193.49
N ILE A 355 141.33 103.67 -193.72
CA ILE A 355 140.94 104.73 -194.66
C ILE A 355 141.65 106.06 -194.34
N GLU A 356 141.76 106.43 -193.05
CA GLU A 356 142.48 107.65 -192.62
C GLU A 356 144.00 107.62 -192.92
N ARG A 357 144.62 106.45 -193.07
CA ARG A 357 146.08 106.34 -193.35
C ARG A 357 146.38 106.44 -194.84
N GLU A 358 145.64 105.75 -195.70
CA GLU A 358 145.83 105.87 -197.15
C GLU A 358 145.47 107.29 -197.65
N TYR A 359 144.53 107.98 -196.99
CA TYR A 359 144.23 109.40 -197.28
C TYR A 359 145.39 110.37 -196.94
N LEU A 360 146.33 109.98 -196.06
CA LEU A 360 147.54 110.76 -195.79
C LEU A 360 148.66 110.45 -196.80
N GLU A 361 148.78 109.20 -197.26
CA GLU A 361 149.74 108.85 -198.32
C GLU A 361 149.40 109.56 -199.64
N LYS A 362 148.10 109.70 -199.96
CA LYS A 362 147.59 110.51 -201.08
C LYS A 362 148.27 111.88 -201.16
N ILE A 363 148.32 112.61 -200.05
CA ILE A 363 148.83 113.99 -200.02
C ILE A 363 150.36 114.00 -200.22
N SER A 364 151.09 113.05 -199.62
CA SER A 364 152.55 112.98 -199.74
C SER A 364 153.08 112.62 -201.14
N LEU A 365 152.22 112.03 -201.98
CA LEU A 365 152.54 111.72 -203.39
C LEU A 365 152.05 112.79 -204.36
N GLU A 366 150.98 113.52 -204.04
CA GLU A 366 150.60 114.75 -204.78
C GLU A 366 151.73 115.81 -204.65
N ASP A 367 152.33 115.97 -203.45
CA ASP A 367 153.54 116.79 -203.24
C ASP A 367 154.86 116.12 -203.71
N ARG A 368 154.83 114.86 -204.17
CA ARG A 368 155.86 114.30 -205.06
C ARG A 368 155.45 114.44 -206.53
N ILE A 369 154.95 115.63 -206.88
CA ILE A 369 155.56 116.53 -207.87
C ILE A 369 156.21 115.77 -209.04
N MET A 370 155.65 115.85 -210.25
CA MET A 370 155.78 117.00 -211.18
C MET A 370 157.23 117.35 -211.60
N LYS A 371 158.25 116.70 -211.02
CA LYS A 371 159.60 116.54 -211.60
C LYS A 371 159.58 115.44 -212.64
N ASP A 372 158.98 114.30 -212.30
CA ASP A 372 159.06 113.07 -213.11
C ASP A 372 157.97 112.97 -214.19
N ILE A 373 157.43 114.14 -214.59
CA ILE A 373 156.63 114.30 -215.81
C ILE A 373 157.44 113.99 -217.10
N GLN A 374 158.72 113.64 -216.96
CA GLN A 374 159.54 113.12 -218.05
C GLN A 374 159.18 111.67 -218.49
N GLN A 375 158.58 110.78 -217.67
CA GLN A 375 158.43 109.34 -218.04
C GLN A 375 157.10 108.60 -217.67
N GLN A 376 156.01 108.92 -218.40
CA GLN A 376 155.02 108.00 -219.06
C GLN A 376 154.02 107.02 -218.31
N LEU A 377 152.71 107.29 -218.53
CA LEU A 377 151.59 106.43 -219.07
C LEU A 377 150.72 105.38 -218.27
N ALA A 378 149.37 105.62 -218.29
CA ALA A 378 148.23 104.73 -218.72
C ALA A 378 147.20 103.97 -217.76
N ALA A 379 145.94 104.49 -217.69
CA ALA A 379 144.57 103.84 -217.64
C ALA A 379 144.10 102.91 -216.44
N ASP A 380 142.82 102.56 -216.13
CA ASP A 380 141.42 102.91 -216.58
C ASP A 380 140.26 102.78 -215.48
N LYS A 381 139.02 102.23 -215.74
CA LYS A 381 137.69 102.68 -215.15
C LYS A 381 136.47 101.66 -215.08
N ALA A 382 135.40 101.90 -214.23
CA ALA A 382 133.90 101.62 -214.38
C ALA A 382 133.01 100.56 -213.54
N GLN A 383 131.66 100.78 -213.46
CA GLN A 383 130.40 99.94 -213.17
C GLN A 383 130.01 99.39 -211.72
N SER A 384 128.81 98.85 -211.31
CA SER A 384 127.47 98.33 -211.87
C SER A 384 126.18 98.40 -210.91
N TYR A 385 125.10 97.54 -211.01
CA TYR A 385 123.72 97.64 -210.34
C TYR A 385 122.78 96.34 -210.40
N THR A 386 121.60 96.22 -209.68
CA THR A 386 120.32 95.36 -209.88
C THR A 386 119.81 94.16 -208.95
N VAL A 387 118.80 93.28 -209.33
CA VAL A 387 117.65 92.68 -208.48
C VAL A 387 117.04 91.24 -208.85
N LYS A 388 116.51 90.33 -207.90
CA LYS A 388 115.33 89.31 -207.99
C LYS A 388 115.13 88.07 -206.96
N VAL A 389 113.85 87.63 -206.59
CA VAL A 389 113.19 86.21 -206.48
C VAL A 389 112.98 85.21 -205.19
N THR A 390 111.70 84.72 -204.89
CA THR A 390 110.93 83.46 -204.33
C THR A 390 110.98 82.52 -203.00
N GLN A 391 109.77 82.12 -202.43
CA GLN A 391 109.10 80.79 -201.92
C GLN A 391 109.11 79.97 -200.51
N GLU A 392 107.88 79.57 -199.96
CA GLU A 392 107.19 78.33 -199.28
C GLU A 392 107.73 77.30 -198.15
N ILE A 393 107.03 76.34 -197.40
CA ILE A 393 105.63 75.99 -196.82
C ILE A 393 105.47 74.61 -195.92
N ARG A 394 104.36 74.37 -195.12
CA ARG A 394 103.65 73.07 -194.58
C ARG A 394 103.59 72.48 -193.08
N GLU A 395 102.91 71.31 -192.78
CA GLU A 395 102.21 70.80 -191.49
C GLU A 395 102.76 69.55 -190.65
N HIS A 396 102.12 69.11 -189.48
CA HIS A 396 101.38 67.79 -189.21
C HIS A 396 101.44 66.93 -187.83
N LYS A 397 100.32 66.23 -187.41
CA LYS A 397 100.04 64.98 -186.54
C LYS A 397 100.53 64.80 -185.02
N LYS A 398 100.18 63.81 -184.11
CA LYS A 398 99.02 62.87 -183.73
C LYS A 398 99.31 61.82 -182.55
N LYS A 399 98.46 61.57 -181.50
CA LYS A 399 98.43 60.30 -180.60
C LYS A 399 97.17 60.07 -179.67
N LEU A 400 96.97 58.90 -179.00
CA LEU A 400 95.84 58.45 -178.08
C LEU A 400 96.09 57.04 -177.35
N VAL A 401 95.18 56.52 -176.46
CA VAL A 401 94.92 55.08 -175.95
C VAL A 401 95.87 54.44 -174.88
N GLY A 402 95.53 53.48 -173.94
CA GLY A 402 94.23 52.94 -173.35
C GLY A 402 94.17 51.43 -172.87
N HIS A 403 93.35 51.08 -171.83
CA HIS A 403 92.72 49.77 -171.40
C HIS A 403 93.41 48.60 -170.59
N GLY A 404 92.59 47.76 -169.89
CA GLY A 404 92.87 46.41 -169.32
C GLY A 404 91.85 45.87 -168.25
N ASP A 405 91.38 44.60 -168.33
CA ASP A 405 90.23 44.03 -167.54
C ASP A 405 90.33 42.52 -167.13
N TYR A 406 89.32 42.04 -166.35
CA TYR A 406 88.83 40.64 -166.12
C TYR A 406 89.38 39.69 -165.02
N SER A 407 88.54 39.45 -163.98
CA SER A 407 88.01 38.11 -163.61
C SER A 407 86.68 38.25 -162.83
N GLN A 408 85.81 37.22 -162.79
CA GLN A 408 84.39 37.36 -162.41
C GLN A 408 83.70 36.10 -161.86
N VAL A 409 82.69 36.30 -160.99
CA VAL A 409 81.40 35.55 -160.93
C VAL A 409 81.45 34.02 -160.69
N GLU A 410 81.91 33.57 -159.51
CA GLU A 410 81.57 32.23 -158.98
C GLU A 410 80.95 32.24 -157.55
N ASN A 411 81.33 33.20 -156.69
CA ASN A 411 81.23 32.99 -155.24
C ASN A 411 79.87 33.29 -154.56
N GLU A 412 78.86 33.78 -155.28
CA GLU A 412 77.58 34.19 -154.66
C GLU A 412 76.47 33.12 -154.73
N MET A 413 76.46 32.26 -155.76
CA MET A 413 75.54 31.10 -155.77
C MET A 413 75.91 30.04 -154.72
N ALA A 414 77.20 29.91 -154.38
CA ALA A 414 77.68 28.96 -153.37
C ALA A 414 77.05 29.19 -151.98
N ARG A 415 76.76 30.45 -151.63
CA ARG A 415 76.41 30.86 -150.26
C ARG A 415 75.02 30.45 -149.81
N CYS A 416 74.05 30.33 -150.72
CA CYS A 416 72.67 29.94 -150.36
C CYS A 416 72.48 28.42 -150.32
N SER A 417 73.19 27.64 -151.15
CA SER A 417 73.22 26.18 -151.00
C SER A 417 73.90 25.76 -149.69
N LEU A 418 74.92 26.51 -149.26
CA LEU A 418 75.64 26.29 -148.00
C LEU A 418 74.71 26.31 -146.78
N LEU A 419 73.78 27.25 -146.66
CA LEU A 419 72.87 27.32 -145.51
C LEU A 419 71.90 26.13 -145.43
N HIS A 420 71.49 25.55 -146.57
CA HIS A 420 70.65 24.36 -146.58
C HIS A 420 71.45 23.09 -146.25
N THR A 421 72.68 22.96 -146.74
CA THR A 421 73.56 21.84 -146.39
C THR A 421 74.09 21.95 -144.96
N GLU A 422 74.31 23.16 -144.42
CA GLU A 422 74.64 23.39 -143.00
C GLU A 422 73.49 22.97 -142.09
N CYS A 423 72.25 23.33 -142.38
CA CYS A 423 71.10 22.83 -141.59
C CYS A 423 70.94 21.30 -141.68
N ALA A 424 71.06 20.72 -142.88
CA ALA A 424 70.96 19.27 -143.07
C ALA A 424 72.11 18.50 -142.41
N THR A 425 73.34 19.03 -142.47
CA THR A 425 74.49 18.45 -141.76
C THR A 425 74.42 18.71 -140.25
N ARG A 426 73.84 19.80 -139.77
CA ARG A 426 73.61 20.03 -138.33
C ARG A 426 72.64 19.01 -137.74
N ILE A 427 71.56 18.66 -138.46
CA ILE A 427 70.63 17.61 -138.02
C ILE A 427 71.29 16.22 -138.06
N ARG A 428 72.06 15.91 -139.11
CA ARG A 428 72.86 14.65 -139.14
C ARG A 428 73.94 14.62 -138.05
N HIS A 429 74.59 15.73 -137.77
CA HIS A 429 75.62 15.86 -136.74
C HIS A 429 75.03 15.75 -135.34
N LEU A 430 73.84 16.31 -135.06
CA LEU A 430 73.14 16.11 -133.79
C LEU A 430 72.66 14.66 -133.60
N ASN A 431 72.20 13.98 -134.67
CA ASN A 431 71.90 12.56 -134.60
C ASN A 431 73.17 11.70 -134.44
N HIS A 432 74.28 12.06 -135.10
CA HIS A 432 75.56 11.37 -134.93
C HIS A 432 76.14 11.59 -133.53
N GLN A 433 76.11 12.81 -133.01
CA GLN A 433 76.45 13.12 -131.62
C GLN A 433 75.55 12.40 -130.64
N ARG A 434 74.27 12.16 -130.97
CA ARG A 434 73.39 11.34 -130.14
C ARG A 434 73.77 9.86 -130.18
N GLU A 435 74.08 9.28 -131.34
CA GLU A 435 74.61 7.92 -131.42
C GLU A 435 76.00 7.79 -130.76
N GLU A 436 76.83 8.83 -130.85
CA GLU A 436 78.12 8.91 -130.17
C GLU A 436 77.93 9.02 -128.66
N LEU A 437 76.95 9.77 -128.16
CA LEU A 437 76.59 9.81 -126.74
C LEU A 437 75.94 8.50 -126.26
N GLU A 438 75.15 7.81 -127.08
CA GLU A 438 74.62 6.49 -126.75
C GLU A 438 75.74 5.43 -126.77
N ARG A 439 76.75 5.55 -127.65
CA ARG A 439 77.99 4.75 -127.65
C ARG A 439 78.95 5.13 -126.51
N GLU A 440 79.01 6.40 -126.11
CA GLU A 440 79.75 6.85 -124.93
C GLU A 440 79.07 6.34 -123.66
N ILE A 441 77.73 6.38 -123.54
CA ILE A 441 77.02 5.78 -122.41
C ILE A 441 77.23 4.26 -122.38
N ALA A 442 77.22 3.57 -123.53
CA ALA A 442 77.55 2.14 -123.59
C ALA A 442 79.00 1.84 -123.15
N SER A 443 79.99 2.58 -123.66
CA SER A 443 81.40 2.40 -123.30
C SER A 443 81.75 2.90 -121.90
N LYS A 444 81.06 3.92 -121.38
CA LYS A 444 81.08 4.33 -119.98
C LYS A 444 80.49 3.25 -119.10
N ASN A 445 79.39 2.61 -119.49
CA ASN A 445 78.82 1.47 -118.73
C ASN A 445 79.72 0.23 -118.79
N GLU A 446 80.40 -0.04 -119.91
CA GLU A 446 81.49 -1.04 -119.93
C GLU A 446 82.65 -0.64 -119.02
N LEU A 447 83.06 0.63 -119.00
CA LEU A 447 84.09 1.13 -118.11
C LEU A 447 83.65 1.10 -116.64
N THR A 448 82.37 1.34 -116.33
CA THR A 448 81.79 1.18 -114.99
C THR A 448 81.76 -0.29 -114.61
N SER A 449 81.33 -1.20 -115.48
CA SER A 449 81.36 -2.64 -115.20
C SER A 449 82.79 -3.18 -115.04
N ARG A 450 83.75 -2.68 -115.83
CA ARG A 450 85.18 -2.96 -115.65
C ARG A 450 85.72 -2.32 -114.36
N ALA A 451 85.26 -1.13 -113.98
CA ALA A 451 85.61 -0.46 -112.73
C ALA A 451 84.96 -1.11 -111.50
N GLU A 452 83.81 -1.76 -111.63
CA GLU A 452 83.13 -2.58 -110.61
C GLU A 452 83.80 -3.95 -110.48
N GLN A 453 84.25 -4.54 -111.59
CA GLN A 453 85.12 -5.73 -111.56
C GLN A 453 86.53 -5.40 -111.05
N GLU A 454 87.06 -4.20 -111.32
CA GLU A 454 88.25 -3.70 -110.64
C GLU A 454 87.98 -3.33 -109.19
N ALA A 455 86.79 -2.84 -108.83
CA ALA A 455 86.43 -2.56 -107.43
C ALA A 455 86.23 -3.86 -106.65
N SER A 456 85.70 -4.93 -107.24
CA SER A 456 85.62 -6.24 -106.58
C SER A 456 86.98 -6.93 -106.50
N LYS A 457 87.84 -6.81 -107.52
CA LYS A 457 89.25 -7.24 -107.45
C LYS A 457 90.07 -6.40 -106.47
N ARG A 458 89.86 -5.09 -106.41
CA ARG A 458 90.46 -4.18 -105.42
C ARG A 458 89.90 -4.44 -104.04
N ASN A 459 88.62 -4.81 -103.88
CA ASN A 459 88.06 -5.22 -102.59
C ASN A 459 88.63 -6.58 -102.14
N ALA A 460 88.82 -7.56 -103.03
CA ALA A 460 89.53 -8.79 -102.69
C ALA A 460 91.04 -8.56 -102.39
N ILE A 461 91.65 -7.53 -102.98
CA ILE A 461 93.00 -7.06 -102.62
C ILE A 461 92.97 -6.25 -101.32
N ILE A 462 91.90 -5.52 -101.02
CA ILE A 462 91.68 -4.80 -99.76
C ILE A 462 91.46 -5.82 -98.65
N GLU A 463 90.63 -6.85 -98.77
CA GLU A 463 90.51 -7.93 -97.77
C GLU A 463 91.85 -8.65 -97.51
N ARG A 464 92.64 -8.90 -98.57
CA ARG A 464 94.01 -9.44 -98.43
C ARG A 464 95.00 -8.43 -97.83
N LYS A 465 94.75 -7.13 -97.97
CA LYS A 465 95.48 -6.07 -97.26
C LYS A 465 94.90 -5.78 -95.88
N GLN A 466 93.64 -6.10 -95.60
CA GLN A 466 92.97 -5.92 -94.32
C GLN A 466 93.46 -7.01 -93.39
N THR A 467 93.45 -8.27 -93.84
CA THR A 467 94.10 -9.39 -93.13
C THR A 467 95.61 -9.21 -92.98
N ALA A 468 96.29 -8.49 -93.86
CA ALA A 468 97.67 -8.05 -93.64
C ALA A 468 97.78 -6.89 -92.63
N ILE A 469 96.89 -5.90 -92.71
CA ILE A 469 96.77 -4.78 -91.78
C ILE A 469 96.43 -5.29 -90.38
N ASP A 470 95.62 -6.34 -90.20
CA ASP A 470 95.32 -6.95 -88.91
C ASP A 470 96.54 -7.71 -88.35
N GLN A 471 97.36 -8.30 -89.23
CA GLN A 471 98.66 -8.88 -88.84
C GLN A 471 99.72 -7.82 -88.53
N TYR A 472 99.61 -6.61 -89.09
CA TYR A 472 100.45 -5.46 -88.73
C TYR A 472 99.88 -4.68 -87.52
N ASN A 473 98.57 -4.67 -87.30
CA ASN A 473 97.90 -4.09 -86.15
C ASN A 473 98.24 -4.90 -84.90
N LYS A 474 98.25 -6.24 -84.98
CA LYS A 474 98.81 -7.09 -83.92
C LYS A 474 100.31 -6.87 -83.63
N LYS A 475 101.05 -6.23 -84.54
CA LYS A 475 102.43 -5.77 -84.29
C LYS A 475 102.50 -4.32 -83.80
N LEU A 476 101.54 -3.47 -84.18
CA LEU A 476 101.39 -2.11 -83.66
C LEU A 476 100.86 -2.10 -82.23
N GLU A 477 99.93 -2.97 -81.84
CA GLU A 477 99.52 -3.18 -80.45
C GLU A 477 100.71 -3.60 -79.57
N GLN A 478 101.67 -4.36 -80.12
CA GLN A 478 102.92 -4.72 -79.44
C GLN A 478 103.97 -3.60 -79.41
N LEU A 479 103.77 -2.48 -80.13
CA LEU A 479 104.70 -1.35 -80.18
C LEU A 479 104.14 -0.08 -79.52
N MET A 480 102.83 0.19 -79.63
CA MET A 480 102.14 1.27 -78.92
C MET A 480 102.14 1.07 -77.40
N ALA A 481 102.41 -0.15 -76.91
CA ALA A 481 102.66 -0.43 -75.50
C ALA A 481 103.99 0.16 -74.96
N ASN A 482 104.92 0.59 -75.84
CA ASN A 482 106.31 0.95 -75.45
C ASN A 482 106.71 2.42 -75.71
N SER A 483 105.86 3.26 -76.30
CA SER A 483 106.14 4.70 -76.47
C SER A 483 104.86 5.52 -76.70
N GLY A 484 104.54 6.44 -75.77
CA GLY A 484 103.42 7.40 -75.92
C GLY A 484 103.88 8.80 -76.34
N GLY A 485 102.97 9.59 -76.93
CA GLY A 485 103.17 11.00 -77.29
C GLY A 485 102.13 11.55 -78.28
N GLU A 486 101.76 12.82 -78.11
CA GLU A 486 100.85 13.64 -78.96
C GLU A 486 101.62 14.34 -80.11
N GLU A 487 101.10 15.19 -81.03
CA GLU A 487 99.73 15.67 -81.38
C GLU A 487 99.56 15.62 -82.95
N ILE A 488 99.04 16.53 -83.80
CA ILE A 488 98.51 17.92 -83.73
C ILE A 488 97.25 18.11 -84.63
N GLY A 489 96.13 18.55 -84.04
CA GLY A 489 95.05 19.36 -84.67
C GLY A 489 94.17 18.77 -85.81
N PRO A 490 93.04 19.42 -86.17
CA PRO A 490 92.56 20.74 -85.73
C PRO A 490 91.32 20.70 -84.81
N LEU A 491 91.25 21.62 -83.83
CA LEU A 491 90.29 21.55 -82.71
C LEU A 491 89.02 22.41 -82.86
N GLU A 492 88.88 23.21 -83.94
CA GLU A 492 87.84 24.26 -84.00
C GLU A 492 86.44 23.79 -84.42
N GLN A 493 86.31 22.72 -85.22
CA GLN A 493 84.99 22.11 -85.50
C GLN A 493 84.50 21.22 -84.34
N ILE A 494 85.41 20.77 -83.47
CA ILE A 494 85.08 19.87 -82.36
C ILE A 494 84.34 20.64 -81.25
N ASN A 495 84.66 21.90 -80.98
CA ASN A 495 84.03 22.65 -79.88
C ASN A 495 82.55 23.03 -80.11
N SER A 496 82.09 23.19 -81.37
CA SER A 496 80.66 23.42 -81.64
C SER A 496 79.84 22.12 -81.53
N LEU A 497 80.39 21.02 -82.03
CA LEU A 497 79.81 19.68 -81.90
C LEU A 497 79.81 19.20 -80.44
N ASN A 498 80.92 19.37 -79.71
CA ASN A 498 80.99 19.07 -78.28
C ASN A 498 79.92 19.80 -77.50
N LYS A 499 79.64 21.08 -77.79
CA LYS A 499 78.59 21.82 -77.07
C LYS A 499 77.16 21.32 -77.37
N GLN A 500 76.94 20.74 -78.55
CA GLN A 500 75.69 20.03 -78.89
C GLN A 500 75.64 18.62 -78.29
N ILE A 501 76.78 17.95 -78.15
CA ILE A 501 76.93 16.65 -77.47
C ILE A 501 76.78 16.82 -75.94
N GLU A 502 77.25 17.91 -75.35
CA GLU A 502 77.02 18.28 -73.96
C GLU A 502 75.54 18.58 -73.73
N GLY A 503 74.89 19.39 -74.57
CA GLY A 503 73.46 19.65 -74.46
C GLY A 503 72.58 18.39 -74.62
N THR A 504 72.93 17.49 -75.55
CA THR A 504 72.20 16.22 -75.72
C THR A 504 72.53 15.19 -74.63
N SER A 505 73.76 15.12 -74.12
CA SER A 505 74.11 14.26 -72.98
C SER A 505 73.54 14.76 -71.65
N GLN A 506 73.40 16.07 -71.46
CA GLN A 506 72.62 16.65 -70.36
C GLN A 506 71.14 16.27 -70.48
N GLY A 507 70.52 16.41 -71.66
CA GLY A 507 69.15 15.94 -71.90
C GLY A 507 68.98 14.43 -71.68
N ILE A 508 69.98 13.61 -72.04
CA ILE A 508 70.00 12.17 -71.76
C ILE A 508 70.16 11.90 -70.24
N ALA A 509 70.96 12.68 -69.53
CA ALA A 509 71.13 12.56 -68.08
C ALA A 509 69.86 12.99 -67.30
N GLU A 510 69.17 14.04 -67.74
CA GLU A 510 67.86 14.44 -67.23
C GLU A 510 66.81 13.36 -67.49
N LEU A 511 66.76 12.80 -68.71
CA LEU A 511 65.90 11.66 -69.03
C LEU A 511 66.27 10.40 -68.24
N GLN A 512 67.55 10.16 -67.94
CA GLN A 512 67.99 9.08 -67.05
C GLN A 512 67.56 9.32 -65.60
N GLN A 513 67.59 10.56 -65.07
CA GLN A 513 67.01 10.85 -63.76
C GLN A 513 65.49 10.66 -63.76
N PHE A 514 64.80 11.08 -64.84
CA PHE A 514 63.37 10.88 -64.99
C PHE A 514 63.00 9.39 -65.14
N TRP A 515 63.89 8.57 -65.69
CA TRP A 515 63.75 7.11 -65.73
C TRP A 515 64.08 6.46 -64.38
N LEU A 516 65.07 6.98 -63.63
CA LEU A 516 65.42 6.51 -62.28
C LEU A 516 64.33 6.80 -61.23
N ARG A 517 63.35 7.67 -61.53
CA ARG A 517 62.07 7.75 -60.77
C ARG A 517 61.24 6.46 -60.75
N GLN A 518 61.66 5.40 -61.46
CA GLN A 518 61.27 4.01 -61.16
C GLN A 518 61.31 3.69 -59.65
N HIS A 519 62.17 4.34 -58.86
CA HIS A 519 62.21 4.19 -57.40
C HIS A 519 60.88 4.55 -56.69
N GLU A 520 60.16 5.57 -57.16
CA GLU A 520 58.84 5.98 -56.63
C GLU A 520 57.79 4.90 -56.95
N LEU A 521 57.82 4.36 -58.17
CA LEU A 521 56.95 3.24 -58.60
C LEU A 521 57.22 1.96 -57.80
N VAL A 522 58.48 1.69 -57.44
CA VAL A 522 58.88 0.56 -56.59
C VAL A 522 58.45 0.76 -55.13
N GLN A 523 58.43 2.00 -54.61
CA GLN A 523 57.84 2.29 -53.29
C GLN A 523 56.33 2.05 -53.30
N LEU A 524 55.60 2.63 -54.26
CA LEU A 524 54.16 2.42 -54.43
C LEU A 524 53.81 0.93 -54.62
N SER A 525 54.64 0.16 -55.33
CA SER A 525 54.45 -1.30 -55.41
C SER A 525 54.62 -1.98 -54.06
N LYS A 526 55.65 -1.64 -53.28
CA LYS A 526 55.87 -2.21 -51.94
C LYS A 526 54.77 -1.85 -50.96
N GLU A 527 54.25 -0.62 -51.02
CA GLU A 527 53.10 -0.19 -50.23
C GLU A 527 51.83 -0.95 -50.62
N ARG A 528 51.59 -1.14 -51.92
CA ARG A 528 50.49 -1.96 -52.46
C ARG A 528 50.61 -3.44 -52.09
N ASP A 529 51.82 -3.99 -52.06
CA ASP A 529 52.07 -5.35 -51.55
C ASP A 529 51.85 -5.45 -50.03
N GLN A 530 52.30 -4.47 -49.25
CA GLN A 530 52.09 -4.39 -47.80
C GLN A 530 50.59 -4.25 -47.45
N GLN A 531 49.87 -3.37 -48.14
CA GLN A 531 48.42 -3.20 -47.99
C GLN A 531 47.67 -4.50 -48.30
N ASN A 532 48.07 -5.26 -49.33
CA ASN A 532 47.48 -6.59 -49.60
C ASN A 532 47.74 -7.58 -48.46
N VAL A 533 48.96 -7.60 -47.90
CA VAL A 533 49.30 -8.44 -46.73
C VAL A 533 48.44 -8.08 -45.51
N ASP A 534 48.21 -6.79 -45.27
CA ASP A 534 47.39 -6.33 -44.14
C ASP A 534 45.89 -6.54 -44.37
N VAL A 535 45.40 -6.38 -45.60
CA VAL A 535 44.05 -6.80 -46.01
C VAL A 535 43.85 -8.30 -45.78
N ASP A 536 44.82 -9.15 -46.08
CA ASP A 536 44.74 -10.59 -45.82
C ASP A 536 44.86 -10.96 -44.33
N LYS A 537 45.55 -10.16 -43.51
CA LYS A 537 45.46 -10.27 -42.04
C LYS A 537 44.06 -9.91 -41.55
N LEU A 538 43.49 -8.81 -42.03
CA LEU A 538 42.15 -8.34 -41.66
C LEU A 538 41.06 -9.34 -42.07
N LYS A 539 41.15 -9.95 -43.27
CA LYS A 539 40.28 -11.07 -43.68
C LYS A 539 40.37 -12.23 -42.70
N LYS A 540 41.58 -12.68 -42.34
CA LYS A 540 41.79 -13.78 -41.39
C LYS A 540 41.23 -13.46 -40.00
N GLN A 541 41.45 -12.24 -39.50
CA GLN A 541 40.86 -11.76 -38.25
C GLN A 541 39.34 -11.73 -38.31
N HIS A 542 38.76 -11.24 -39.40
CA HIS A 542 37.31 -11.23 -39.62
C HIS A 542 36.72 -12.65 -39.61
N THR A 543 37.33 -13.62 -40.30
CA THR A 543 36.90 -15.02 -40.27
C THR A 543 36.99 -15.64 -38.88
N ILE A 544 38.02 -15.31 -38.10
CA ILE A 544 38.14 -15.76 -36.69
C ILE A 544 37.05 -15.12 -35.82
N LEU A 545 36.73 -13.84 -36.05
CA LEU A 545 35.68 -13.14 -35.30
C LEU A 545 34.28 -13.64 -35.67
N THR A 546 33.98 -13.93 -36.94
CA THR A 546 32.69 -14.52 -37.34
C THR A 546 32.53 -15.96 -36.84
N GLN A 547 33.60 -16.76 -36.82
CA GLN A 547 33.57 -18.09 -36.18
C GLN A 547 33.37 -18.00 -34.66
N LYS A 548 34.04 -17.06 -33.97
CA LYS A 548 33.80 -16.81 -32.54
C LYS A 548 32.37 -16.35 -32.27
N LYS A 549 31.83 -15.45 -33.12
CA LYS A 549 30.45 -14.98 -33.04
C LYS A 549 29.46 -16.14 -33.17
N LEU A 550 29.58 -16.95 -34.23
CA LEU A 550 28.72 -18.12 -34.44
C LEU A 550 28.77 -19.12 -33.27
N ARG A 551 29.95 -19.32 -32.66
CA ARG A 551 30.07 -20.20 -31.49
C ARG A 551 29.36 -19.63 -30.25
N ILE A 552 29.49 -18.32 -30.00
CA ILE A 552 28.79 -17.62 -28.91
C ILE A 552 27.28 -17.58 -29.16
N GLU A 553 26.84 -17.38 -30.40
CA GLU A 553 25.42 -17.45 -30.77
C GLU A 553 24.85 -18.85 -30.52
N GLY A 554 25.58 -19.92 -30.86
CA GLY A 554 25.20 -21.29 -30.52
C GLY A 554 25.21 -21.59 -29.00
N GLU A 555 26.20 -21.08 -28.26
CA GLU A 555 26.23 -21.15 -26.78
C GLU A 555 24.99 -20.46 -26.16
N ILE A 556 24.58 -19.31 -26.70
CA ILE A 556 23.38 -18.57 -26.29
C ILE A 556 22.09 -19.31 -26.68
N GLU A 557 22.00 -19.88 -27.89
CA GLU A 557 20.83 -20.67 -28.31
C GLU A 557 20.66 -21.95 -27.47
N GLN A 558 21.77 -22.59 -27.07
CA GLN A 558 21.73 -23.71 -26.12
C GLN A 558 21.22 -23.26 -24.74
N GLN A 559 21.76 -22.18 -24.18
CA GLN A 559 21.30 -21.65 -22.88
C GLN A 559 19.82 -21.25 -22.91
N ASN A 560 19.33 -20.69 -24.02
CA ASN A 560 17.91 -20.39 -24.20
C ASN A 560 17.05 -21.67 -24.26
N GLN A 561 17.54 -22.76 -24.86
CA GLN A 561 16.84 -24.05 -24.86
C GLN A 561 16.78 -24.65 -23.45
N GLU A 562 17.91 -24.69 -22.73
CA GLU A 562 18.00 -25.15 -21.34
C GLU A 562 17.08 -24.33 -20.42
N GLN A 563 17.07 -22.99 -20.57
CA GLN A 563 16.16 -22.13 -19.82
C GLN A 563 14.69 -22.43 -20.14
N ASN A 564 14.32 -22.66 -21.40
CA ASN A 564 12.96 -23.04 -21.78
C ASN A 564 12.55 -24.42 -21.21
N GLU A 565 13.48 -25.36 -21.05
CA GLU A 565 13.21 -26.65 -20.41
C GLU A 565 13.05 -26.53 -18.89
N ILE A 566 13.87 -25.70 -18.24
CA ILE A 566 13.71 -25.33 -16.82
C ILE A 566 12.34 -24.66 -16.62
N ASP A 567 11.95 -23.72 -17.48
CA ASP A 567 10.66 -23.04 -17.41
C ASP A 567 9.46 -24.01 -17.54
N ARG A 568 9.56 -24.99 -18.44
CA ARG A 568 8.58 -26.09 -18.57
C ARG A 568 8.55 -26.95 -17.32
N SER A 569 9.72 -27.26 -16.74
CA SER A 569 9.83 -28.03 -15.49
C SER A 569 9.21 -27.30 -14.30
N VAL A 570 9.49 -26.00 -14.14
CA VAL A 570 8.89 -25.13 -13.11
C VAL A 570 7.37 -25.06 -13.27
N ARG A 571 6.85 -24.86 -14.48
CA ARG A 571 5.40 -24.88 -14.75
C ARG A 571 4.79 -26.24 -14.44
N ASN A 572 5.48 -27.34 -14.73
CA ASN A 572 5.03 -28.69 -14.36
C ASN A 572 5.01 -28.91 -12.83
N MET A 573 6.00 -28.40 -12.09
CA MET A 573 6.02 -28.45 -10.63
C MET A 573 4.93 -27.54 -10.02
N GLN A 574 4.68 -26.36 -10.58
CA GLN A 574 3.55 -25.50 -10.18
C GLN A 574 2.20 -26.20 -10.42
N ASN A 575 2.04 -26.90 -11.55
CA ASN A 575 0.86 -27.71 -11.85
C ASN A 575 0.73 -28.95 -10.94
N ALA A 576 1.85 -29.51 -10.46
CA ALA A 576 1.83 -30.57 -9.44
C ALA A 576 1.46 -30.02 -8.05
N MET A 577 1.97 -28.83 -7.69
CA MET A 577 1.67 -28.15 -6.43
C MET A 577 0.21 -27.70 -6.36
N THR A 578 -0.37 -27.16 -7.44
CA THR A 578 -1.81 -26.83 -7.47
C THR A 578 -2.68 -28.08 -7.42
N LYS A 579 -2.28 -29.19 -8.08
CA LYS A 579 -2.94 -30.49 -7.92
C LYS A 579 -2.88 -30.98 -6.46
N LEU A 580 -1.70 -30.95 -5.83
CA LEU A 580 -1.55 -31.31 -4.41
C LEU A 580 -2.40 -30.42 -3.49
N ASN A 581 -2.43 -29.11 -3.70
CA ASN A 581 -3.26 -28.19 -2.91
C ASN A 581 -4.77 -28.44 -3.12
N THR A 582 -5.21 -28.78 -4.33
CA THR A 582 -6.62 -29.15 -4.57
C THR A 582 -6.98 -30.53 -4.04
N LEU A 583 -6.03 -31.46 -3.92
CA LEU A 583 -6.22 -32.72 -3.19
C LEU A 583 -6.24 -32.47 -1.67
N LEU A 584 -5.31 -31.69 -1.13
CA LEU A 584 -5.27 -31.34 0.30
C LEU A 584 -6.56 -30.64 0.75
N ASN A 585 -7.10 -29.72 -0.06
CA ASN A 585 -8.38 -29.08 0.23
C ASN A 585 -9.58 -30.04 0.14
N LYS A 586 -9.50 -31.09 -0.69
CA LYS A 586 -10.53 -32.16 -0.73
C LYS A 586 -10.42 -33.08 0.47
N GLU A 587 -9.23 -33.55 0.82
CA GLU A 587 -8.99 -34.34 2.03
C GLU A 587 -9.40 -33.57 3.28
N LYS A 588 -9.09 -32.27 3.37
CA LYS A 588 -9.55 -31.42 4.47
C LYS A 588 -11.08 -31.27 4.51
N GLY A 589 -11.75 -31.13 3.36
CA GLY A 589 -13.22 -31.13 3.30
C GLY A 589 -13.86 -32.47 3.64
N VAL A 590 -13.20 -33.59 3.31
CA VAL A 590 -13.61 -34.95 3.73
C VAL A 590 -13.38 -35.13 5.24
N GLN A 591 -12.26 -34.66 5.78
CA GLN A 591 -11.99 -34.64 7.22
C GLN A 591 -13.03 -33.82 7.96
N GLU A 592 -13.32 -32.59 7.54
CA GLU A 592 -14.34 -31.73 8.17
C GLU A 592 -15.74 -32.37 8.11
N SER A 593 -16.08 -33.08 7.03
CA SER A 593 -17.32 -33.85 6.88
C SER A 593 -17.37 -35.06 7.81
N LEU A 594 -16.25 -35.79 7.97
CA LEU A 594 -16.13 -36.92 8.90
C LEU A 594 -16.14 -36.47 10.36
N GLU A 595 -15.51 -35.35 10.70
CA GLU A 595 -15.56 -34.73 12.03
C GLU A 595 -16.99 -34.29 12.37
N GLN A 596 -17.71 -33.66 11.43
CA GLN A 596 -19.13 -33.34 11.59
C GLN A 596 -20.00 -34.61 11.73
N GLY A 597 -19.73 -35.67 10.95
CA GLY A 597 -20.43 -36.96 11.07
C GLY A 597 -20.17 -37.67 12.40
N ASN A 598 -18.94 -37.60 12.91
CA ASN A 598 -18.58 -38.12 14.23
C ASN A 598 -19.28 -37.32 15.34
N ILE A 599 -19.33 -35.97 15.24
CA ILE A 599 -20.04 -35.13 16.21
C ILE A 599 -21.55 -35.42 16.18
N LEU A 600 -22.16 -35.63 15.01
CA LEU A 600 -23.57 -35.99 14.90
C LEU A 600 -23.86 -37.35 15.53
N THR A 601 -23.08 -38.38 15.18
CA THR A 601 -23.25 -39.73 15.74
C THR A 601 -22.92 -39.81 17.24
N GLU A 602 -21.97 -39.02 17.74
CA GLU A 602 -21.73 -38.85 19.18
C GLU A 602 -22.93 -38.22 19.89
N ASN A 603 -23.56 -37.20 19.31
CA ASN A 603 -24.78 -36.62 19.86
C ASN A 603 -25.98 -37.59 19.80
N GLU A 604 -26.09 -38.40 18.74
CA GLU A 604 -27.09 -39.47 18.63
C GLU A 604 -26.89 -40.53 19.72
N PHE A 605 -25.66 -41.05 19.91
CA PHE A 605 -25.36 -41.99 21.00
C PHE A 605 -25.58 -41.37 22.39
N ILE A 606 -25.27 -40.09 22.59
CA ILE A 606 -25.56 -39.37 23.84
C ILE A 606 -27.08 -39.21 24.06
N GLN A 607 -27.89 -39.11 23.00
CA GLN A 607 -29.34 -39.09 23.10
C GLN A 607 -29.90 -40.50 23.39
N GLU A 608 -29.45 -41.53 22.67
CA GLU A 608 -29.82 -42.93 22.94
C GLU A 608 -29.48 -43.33 24.39
N LEU A 609 -28.31 -42.92 24.89
CA LEU A 609 -27.90 -43.12 26.29
C LEU A 609 -28.89 -42.48 27.26
N LYS A 610 -29.27 -41.21 27.04
CA LYS A 610 -30.24 -40.49 27.89
C LYS A 610 -31.64 -41.10 27.83
N GLU A 611 -32.06 -41.58 26.66
CA GLU A 611 -33.35 -42.27 26.50
C GLU A 611 -33.33 -43.63 27.23
N ALA A 612 -32.21 -44.35 27.20
CA ALA A 612 -32.01 -45.57 27.98
C ALA A 612 -31.90 -45.31 29.50
N GLU A 613 -31.25 -44.23 29.94
CA GLU A 613 -31.22 -43.78 31.33
C GLU A 613 -32.61 -43.42 31.84
N LEU A 614 -33.39 -42.65 31.06
CA LEU A 614 -34.78 -42.34 31.38
C LEU A 614 -35.67 -43.59 31.43
N ALA A 615 -35.48 -44.53 30.52
CA ALA A 615 -36.18 -45.82 30.56
C ALA A 615 -35.79 -46.63 31.80
N SER A 616 -34.52 -46.63 32.20
CA SER A 616 -34.02 -47.27 33.42
C SER A 616 -34.66 -46.67 34.69
N ILE A 617 -34.70 -45.34 34.80
CA ILE A 617 -35.36 -44.61 35.91
C ILE A 617 -36.88 -44.91 35.92
N GLN A 618 -37.52 -45.00 34.76
CA GLN A 618 -38.93 -45.42 34.66
C GLN A 618 -39.17 -46.89 35.05
N MET A 619 -38.16 -47.76 34.98
CA MET A 619 -38.27 -49.14 35.49
C MET A 619 -37.94 -49.22 36.98
N GLN A 620 -36.99 -48.42 37.48
CA GLN A 620 -36.70 -48.29 38.91
C GLN A 620 -37.92 -47.77 39.69
N THR A 621 -38.56 -46.68 39.24
CA THR A 621 -39.76 -46.13 39.88
C THR A 621 -40.97 -47.08 39.85
N LYS A 622 -41.10 -47.91 38.80
CA LYS A 622 -42.09 -49.02 38.76
C LYS A 622 -41.74 -50.12 39.77
N LEU A 623 -40.46 -50.44 39.92
CA LEU A 623 -39.98 -51.46 40.87
C LEU A 623 -40.16 -50.99 42.32
N GLU A 624 -39.90 -49.71 42.62
CA GLU A 624 -40.20 -49.06 43.90
C GLU A 624 -41.71 -49.10 44.20
N GLY A 625 -42.56 -48.74 43.23
CA GLY A 625 -44.02 -48.86 43.36
C GLY A 625 -44.48 -50.30 43.67
N LEU A 626 -43.91 -51.29 42.98
CA LEU A 626 -44.18 -52.71 43.25
C LEU A 626 -43.63 -53.18 44.62
N GLN A 627 -42.55 -52.57 45.13
CA GLN A 627 -42.08 -52.81 46.49
C GLN A 627 -43.03 -52.22 47.53
N GLU A 628 -43.50 -50.99 47.34
CA GLU A 628 -44.54 -50.39 48.20
C GLU A 628 -45.83 -51.22 48.20
N GLU A 629 -46.30 -51.67 47.03
CA GLU A 629 -47.49 -52.55 46.93
C GLU A 629 -47.26 -53.88 47.66
N LYS A 630 -46.09 -54.50 47.50
CA LYS A 630 -45.71 -55.71 48.24
C LYS A 630 -45.69 -55.48 49.75
N GLU A 631 -45.14 -54.35 50.24
CA GLU A 631 -45.13 -54.04 51.67
C GLU A 631 -46.53 -53.74 52.21
N ARG A 632 -47.37 -53.03 51.46
CA ARG A 632 -48.79 -52.82 51.81
C ARG A 632 -49.55 -54.15 51.91
N LEU A 633 -49.31 -55.08 50.98
CA LEU A 633 -49.88 -56.42 51.00
C LEU A 633 -49.36 -57.28 52.16
N LEU A 634 -48.06 -57.21 52.49
CA LEU A 634 -47.48 -57.89 53.66
C LEU A 634 -48.05 -57.36 54.98
N ASN A 635 -48.21 -56.04 55.11
CA ASN A 635 -48.86 -55.44 56.29
C ASN A 635 -50.34 -55.85 56.41
N SER A 636 -51.06 -55.95 55.28
CA SER A 636 -52.43 -56.47 55.23
C SER A 636 -52.52 -57.94 55.66
N LEU A 637 -51.56 -58.78 55.22
CA LEU A 637 -51.45 -60.18 55.64
C LEU A 637 -51.21 -60.31 57.15
N ILE A 638 -50.24 -59.55 57.70
CA ILE A 638 -49.94 -59.55 59.14
C ILE A 638 -51.15 -59.13 59.97
N GLU A 639 -51.97 -58.17 59.50
CA GLU A 639 -53.20 -57.80 60.20
C GLU A 639 -54.27 -58.89 60.07
N ALA A 640 -54.41 -59.56 58.92
CA ALA A 640 -55.29 -60.72 58.79
C ALA A 640 -54.90 -61.88 59.75
N GLU A 641 -53.60 -62.18 59.87
CA GLU A 641 -53.07 -63.16 60.83
C GLU A 641 -53.39 -62.79 62.28
N ARG A 642 -53.25 -61.51 62.66
CA ARG A 642 -53.66 -61.01 64.00
C ARG A 642 -55.15 -61.19 64.25
N GLN A 643 -56.00 -60.92 63.26
CA GLN A 643 -57.45 -61.12 63.41
C GLN A 643 -57.79 -62.61 63.57
N ILE A 644 -57.13 -63.52 62.84
CA ILE A 644 -57.28 -64.97 63.01
C ILE A 644 -56.93 -65.39 64.45
N MET A 645 -55.75 -65.02 64.95
CA MET A 645 -55.31 -65.30 66.34
C MET A 645 -56.31 -64.78 67.40
N LEU A 646 -56.93 -63.62 67.14
CA LEU A 646 -57.92 -63.03 68.04
C LEU A 646 -59.24 -63.83 68.03
N TRP A 647 -59.66 -64.36 66.88
CA TRP A 647 -60.83 -65.25 66.77
C TRP A 647 -60.59 -66.64 67.38
N GLU A 648 -59.39 -67.20 67.26
CA GLU A 648 -59.02 -68.44 67.96
C GLU A 648 -59.12 -68.27 69.47
N LYS A 649 -58.55 -67.19 70.03
CA LYS A 649 -58.60 -66.90 71.47
C LYS A 649 -60.03 -66.69 71.98
N LYS A 650 -60.90 -66.03 71.21
CA LYS A 650 -62.35 -65.94 71.52
C LYS A 650 -63.01 -67.32 71.55
N THR A 651 -62.67 -68.17 70.58
CA THR A 651 -63.22 -69.53 70.46
C THR A 651 -62.78 -70.43 71.62
N GLN A 652 -61.57 -70.25 72.14
CA GLN A 652 -61.09 -70.96 73.32
C GLN A 652 -61.84 -70.54 74.59
N LEU A 653 -61.98 -69.24 74.86
CA LEU A 653 -62.77 -68.74 76.00
C LEU A 653 -64.24 -69.21 75.97
N ALA A 654 -64.83 -69.33 74.78
CA ALA A 654 -66.19 -69.86 74.60
C ALA A 654 -66.32 -71.37 74.94
N LYS A 655 -65.24 -72.16 74.77
CA LYS A 655 -65.19 -73.57 75.20
C LYS A 655 -65.03 -73.68 76.72
N GLU A 656 -64.13 -72.89 77.30
CA GLU A 656 -63.85 -72.86 78.73
C GLU A 656 -65.09 -72.45 79.54
N THR A 657 -65.74 -71.34 79.16
CA THR A 657 -66.99 -70.87 79.81
C THR A 657 -68.13 -71.87 79.73
N ARG A 658 -68.30 -72.59 78.61
CA ARG A 658 -69.30 -73.67 78.49
C ARG A 658 -69.05 -74.79 79.50
N SER A 659 -67.79 -75.19 79.71
CA SER A 659 -67.45 -76.27 80.64
C SER A 659 -67.71 -75.95 82.11
N ALA A 660 -67.76 -74.66 82.48
CA ALA A 660 -67.99 -74.22 83.85
C ALA A 660 -69.48 -74.19 84.28
N VAL A 661 -70.41 -74.32 83.33
CA VAL A 661 -71.87 -74.22 83.58
C VAL A 661 -72.52 -75.60 83.78
N ASP A 662 -71.87 -76.67 83.32
CA ASP A 662 -72.47 -78.02 83.16
C ASP A 662 -72.15 -78.95 84.36
N SER A 663 -72.33 -78.47 85.60
CA SER A 663 -71.96 -79.19 86.83
C SER A 663 -73.12 -79.29 87.84
N GLU A 664 -73.48 -80.52 88.23
CA GLU A 664 -74.71 -80.81 89.00
C GLU A 664 -74.54 -80.71 90.53
N VAL A 665 -75.22 -79.75 91.18
CA VAL A 665 -75.41 -79.70 92.65
C VAL A 665 -76.79 -79.11 93.00
N GLY A 666 -77.60 -79.77 93.84
CA GLY A 666 -78.67 -79.06 94.59
C GLY A 666 -80.04 -79.71 94.89
N GLN A 667 -80.38 -80.95 94.50
CA GLN A 667 -81.79 -81.41 94.55
C GLN A 667 -82.35 -81.97 95.88
N GLY A 668 -81.61 -81.95 97.01
CA GLY A 668 -81.93 -82.76 98.19
C GLY A 668 -83.10 -82.32 99.09
N GLU A 669 -83.15 -81.04 99.46
CA GLU A 669 -83.76 -80.61 100.74
C GLU A 669 -85.29 -80.48 100.75
N MET A 670 -85.93 -80.40 99.58
CA MET A 670 -87.30 -79.87 99.43
C MET A 670 -88.43 -80.78 99.95
N ARG A 671 -88.15 -82.02 100.39
CA ARG A 671 -89.19 -83.04 100.67
C ARG A 671 -89.65 -83.17 102.12
N ALA A 672 -88.90 -82.65 103.10
CA ALA A 672 -89.09 -83.02 104.51
C ALA A 672 -90.31 -82.38 105.23
N MET A 673 -90.69 -81.14 104.89
CA MET A 673 -91.53 -80.31 105.78
C MET A 673 -93.04 -80.66 105.83
N LYS A 674 -93.55 -81.61 105.05
CA LYS A 674 -95.01 -81.76 104.81
C LYS A 674 -95.80 -82.66 105.79
N ALA A 675 -95.18 -83.27 106.80
CA ALA A 675 -95.80 -84.37 107.56
C ALA A 675 -96.57 -83.99 108.84
N GLU A 676 -96.17 -82.95 109.58
CA GLU A 676 -96.46 -82.86 111.03
C GLU A 676 -97.90 -82.41 111.41
N ILE A 677 -98.62 -81.75 110.50
CA ILE A 677 -99.76 -80.86 110.86
C ILE A 677 -101.04 -81.59 111.34
N HIS A 678 -101.17 -82.91 111.18
CA HIS A 678 -102.49 -83.57 111.21
C HIS A 678 -103.02 -84.04 112.60
N ARG A 679 -102.20 -84.11 113.66
CA ARG A 679 -102.51 -84.96 114.84
C ARG A 679 -103.45 -84.40 115.94
N MET A 680 -103.68 -83.09 116.05
CA MET A 680 -104.14 -82.50 117.34
C MET A 680 -105.66 -82.43 117.63
N GLN A 681 -106.56 -82.70 116.67
CA GLN A 681 -107.93 -82.14 116.71
C GLN A 681 -109.03 -82.93 117.49
N VAL A 682 -108.76 -84.09 118.08
CA VAL A 682 -109.82 -85.09 118.41
C VAL A 682 -110.37 -85.05 119.86
N ARG A 683 -109.70 -84.42 120.83
CA ARG A 683 -109.83 -84.78 122.27
C ARG A 683 -110.94 -84.08 123.11
N TYR A 684 -111.88 -83.33 122.52
CA TYR A 684 -112.65 -82.29 123.26
C TYR A 684 -114.06 -82.67 123.80
N THR A 685 -114.75 -83.68 123.27
CA THR A 685 -116.23 -83.63 123.17
C THR A 685 -117.08 -84.34 124.25
N GLN A 686 -116.50 -84.96 125.29
CA GLN A 686 -117.16 -86.10 125.97
C GLN A 686 -117.79 -85.86 127.36
N LEU A 687 -117.67 -84.67 127.97
CA LEU A 687 -117.80 -84.47 129.44
C LEU A 687 -119.16 -83.98 130.01
N MET A 688 -120.18 -83.69 129.20
CA MET A 688 -121.23 -82.70 129.57
C MET A 688 -122.61 -83.19 130.09
N LYS A 689 -122.81 -84.46 130.48
CA LYS A 689 -124.17 -85.09 130.48
C LYS A 689 -124.90 -85.44 131.80
N GLN A 690 -124.38 -85.17 133.01
CA GLN A 690 -124.85 -85.89 134.22
C GLN A 690 -125.53 -85.09 135.37
N GLN A 691 -125.78 -83.77 135.28
CA GLN A 691 -125.93 -82.92 136.50
C GLN A 691 -127.35 -82.60 137.04
N ASP A 692 -128.45 -82.76 136.28
CA ASP A 692 -129.68 -81.95 136.52
C ASP A 692 -130.74 -82.48 137.52
N GLN A 693 -130.69 -83.73 137.99
CA GLN A 693 -131.87 -84.43 138.55
C GLN A 693 -132.39 -83.96 139.93
N MET A 694 -131.51 -83.67 140.88
CA MET A 694 -131.72 -83.91 142.33
C MET A 694 -132.59 -82.85 143.07
N MET A 695 -133.54 -82.17 142.39
CA MET A 695 -133.62 -80.71 142.55
C MET A 695 -134.99 -79.96 142.45
N ARG A 696 -135.69 -79.74 143.60
CA ARG A 696 -136.81 -78.75 143.82
C ARG A 696 -136.96 -77.96 145.17
N GLU A 697 -136.45 -78.40 146.32
CA GLU A 697 -137.02 -78.10 147.67
C GLU A 697 -136.45 -76.89 148.47
N MET A 698 -135.19 -76.50 148.28
CA MET A 698 -134.42 -75.64 149.24
C MET A 698 -134.88 -74.17 149.41
N GLU A 699 -135.93 -73.69 148.73
CA GLU A 699 -136.15 -72.24 148.47
C GLU A 699 -136.38 -71.33 149.69
N GLN A 700 -137.13 -71.78 150.71
CA GLN A 700 -137.82 -70.88 151.64
C GLN A 700 -136.93 -70.01 152.55
N VAL A 701 -135.62 -70.27 152.64
CA VAL A 701 -134.74 -69.69 153.68
C VAL A 701 -134.17 -68.31 153.33
N VAL A 702 -134.14 -67.87 152.06
CA VAL A 702 -133.41 -66.64 151.67
C VAL A 702 -134.02 -65.33 152.19
N SER A 703 -135.35 -65.22 152.24
CA SER A 703 -136.06 -63.95 152.43
C SER A 703 -135.71 -63.19 153.73
N ARG A 704 -135.19 -63.89 154.74
CA ARG A 704 -134.73 -63.31 156.01
C ARG A 704 -133.36 -62.62 155.93
N ARG A 705 -132.62 -62.75 154.82
CA ARG A 705 -131.20 -62.33 154.71
C ARG A 705 -130.99 -60.95 154.08
N GLU A 706 -131.91 -60.44 153.26
CA GLU A 706 -131.77 -59.12 152.62
C GLU A 706 -131.84 -57.97 153.63
N THR A 707 -132.69 -58.07 154.64
CA THR A 707 -132.97 -57.00 155.64
C THR A 707 -131.78 -56.59 156.50
N ILE A 708 -130.69 -57.38 156.50
CA ILE A 708 -129.48 -57.12 157.29
C ILE A 708 -128.45 -56.30 156.48
N VAL A 709 -128.37 -56.51 155.15
CA VAL A 709 -127.30 -55.94 154.31
C VAL A 709 -127.49 -54.44 154.06
N THR A 710 -128.73 -53.99 153.85
CA THR A 710 -129.05 -52.56 153.61
C THR A 710 -128.66 -51.65 154.77
N ARG A 711 -128.55 -52.18 156.00
CA ARG A 711 -128.08 -51.45 157.18
C ARG A 711 -126.56 -51.24 157.19
N GLY A 712 -125.78 -52.08 156.49
CA GLY A 712 -124.33 -51.96 156.41
C GLY A 712 -123.85 -50.91 155.41
N GLU A 713 -124.50 -50.81 154.25
CA GLU A 713 -124.07 -49.92 153.16
C GLU A 713 -124.31 -48.43 153.45
N ALA A 714 -125.17 -48.09 154.43
CA ALA A 714 -125.34 -46.74 154.92
C ALA A 714 -124.14 -46.22 155.76
N GLN A 715 -123.38 -47.12 156.38
CA GLN A 715 -122.33 -46.77 157.35
C GLN A 715 -120.96 -46.49 156.70
N SER A 716 -120.72 -46.98 155.48
CA SER A 716 -119.37 -47.07 154.87
C SER A 716 -118.96 -45.88 153.98
N LYS A 717 -119.77 -44.83 153.89
CA LYS A 717 -119.44 -43.59 153.14
C LYS A 717 -118.63 -42.55 153.95
N ILE A 718 -118.09 -42.92 155.11
CA ILE A 718 -117.37 -42.00 156.01
C ILE A 718 -115.98 -42.55 156.40
N ASP A 719 -115.03 -41.61 156.47
CA ASP A 719 -113.65 -41.64 156.99
C ASP A 719 -112.48 -42.18 156.11
N ARG A 720 -111.34 -41.49 156.27
CA ARG A 720 -110.01 -41.73 155.67
C ARG A 720 -108.95 -41.63 156.78
N LYS A 721 -108.16 -42.67 157.04
CA LYS A 721 -106.85 -42.63 157.77
C LYS A 721 -106.07 -43.92 157.46
N THR A 722 -104.92 -43.95 156.77
CA THR A 722 -103.52 -43.48 157.05
C THR A 722 -102.60 -44.55 157.69
N PRO A 723 -101.28 -44.59 157.38
CA PRO A 723 -100.46 -45.81 157.47
C PRO A 723 -99.25 -45.73 158.44
N THR A 724 -98.49 -46.83 158.54
CA THR A 724 -97.40 -47.03 159.54
C THR A 724 -95.96 -46.85 159.02
N LYS A 725 -95.03 -46.72 159.99
CA LYS A 725 -93.77 -45.96 159.90
C LYS A 725 -92.56 -46.64 159.22
N GLY A 726 -92.57 -47.97 159.04
CA GLY A 726 -91.35 -48.74 158.71
C GLY A 726 -90.83 -48.67 157.26
N THR A 727 -91.66 -48.23 156.31
CA THR A 727 -91.33 -48.30 154.87
C THR A 727 -90.40 -47.19 154.37
N PHE A 728 -90.29 -46.08 155.10
CA PHE A 728 -89.47 -44.92 154.69
C PHE A 728 -87.96 -45.15 154.82
N GLN A 729 -87.52 -45.91 155.84
CA GLN A 729 -86.11 -45.97 156.22
C GLN A 729 -85.23 -46.70 155.18
N LYS A 730 -85.77 -47.71 154.49
CA LYS A 730 -85.05 -48.45 153.43
C LYS A 730 -84.79 -47.59 152.18
N LYS A 731 -85.75 -46.76 151.76
CA LYS A 731 -85.63 -45.90 150.56
C LYS A 731 -84.59 -44.79 150.69
N LEU A 732 -84.29 -44.34 151.92
CA LEU A 732 -83.38 -43.22 152.17
C LEU A 732 -81.90 -43.61 152.01
N LEU A 733 -81.54 -44.88 152.26
CA LEU A 733 -80.19 -45.41 152.03
C LEU A 733 -79.86 -45.56 150.53
N GLU A 734 -80.84 -45.95 149.73
CA GLU A 734 -80.69 -46.19 148.28
C GLU A 734 -80.35 -44.90 147.51
N ILE A 735 -81.02 -43.78 147.87
CA ILE A 735 -80.78 -42.46 147.29
C ILE A 735 -79.33 -41.99 147.54
N LYS A 736 -78.82 -42.17 148.78
CA LYS A 736 -77.44 -41.79 149.15
C LYS A 736 -76.36 -42.49 148.31
N LYS A 737 -76.65 -43.67 147.74
CA LYS A 737 -75.70 -44.40 146.90
C LYS A 737 -75.62 -43.84 145.47
N ARG A 738 -76.73 -43.31 144.93
CA ARG A 738 -76.78 -42.67 143.60
C ARG A 738 -76.02 -41.35 143.55
N THR A 739 -76.17 -40.49 144.56
CA THR A 739 -75.57 -39.13 144.55
C THR A 739 -74.05 -39.14 144.41
N LYS A 740 -73.35 -40.13 144.97
CA LYS A 740 -71.89 -40.26 144.86
C LYS A 740 -71.39 -40.59 143.45
N GLN A 741 -72.24 -41.11 142.56
CA GLN A 741 -71.82 -41.50 141.20
C GLN A 741 -71.91 -40.33 140.22
N THR A 742 -72.88 -39.42 140.39
CA THR A 742 -73.00 -38.20 139.59
C THR A 742 -71.80 -37.26 139.76
N GLN A 743 -71.21 -37.22 140.96
CA GLN A 743 -70.14 -36.28 141.31
C GLN A 743 -68.81 -36.50 140.55
N LYS A 744 -68.65 -37.62 139.84
CA LYS A 744 -67.49 -37.85 138.95
C LYS A 744 -67.61 -37.14 137.59
N VAL A 745 -68.82 -36.86 137.11
CA VAL A 745 -69.06 -36.37 135.74
C VAL A 745 -68.72 -34.87 135.58
N ASN A 746 -68.67 -34.12 136.68
CA ASN A 746 -68.34 -32.69 136.65
C ASN A 746 -66.84 -32.39 136.43
N GLY A 747 -65.96 -33.41 136.39
CA GLY A 747 -64.54 -33.20 136.07
C GLY A 747 -64.31 -32.85 134.61
N ASP A 748 -64.96 -33.60 133.71
CA ASP A 748 -64.72 -33.57 132.26
C ASP A 748 -65.25 -32.29 131.59
N ALA A 749 -66.11 -31.53 132.28
CA ALA A 749 -66.60 -30.24 131.82
C ALA A 749 -65.52 -29.13 131.89
N ALA A 750 -64.64 -29.18 132.89
CA ALA A 750 -63.65 -28.13 133.15
C ALA A 750 -62.51 -28.10 132.12
N THR A 751 -62.25 -29.23 131.44
CA THR A 751 -61.29 -29.31 130.33
C THR A 751 -61.82 -28.64 129.06
N CYS A 752 -63.09 -28.87 128.72
CA CYS A 752 -63.71 -28.33 127.50
C CYS A 752 -63.78 -26.78 127.50
N ASP A 753 -63.98 -26.16 128.67
CA ASP A 753 -63.94 -24.69 128.81
C ASP A 753 -62.53 -24.10 128.58
N GLY A 754 -61.47 -24.90 128.72
CA GLY A 754 -60.10 -24.52 128.40
C GLY A 754 -59.86 -24.42 126.89
N ASP A 755 -60.22 -25.46 126.15
CA ASP A 755 -60.05 -25.54 124.69
C ASP A 755 -60.84 -24.42 123.98
N ILE A 756 -62.06 -24.12 124.46
CA ILE A 756 -62.92 -23.06 123.93
C ILE A 756 -62.28 -21.67 124.09
N ARG A 757 -61.41 -21.43 125.09
CA ARG A 757 -60.66 -20.17 125.21
C ARG A 757 -59.54 -20.07 124.19
N GLN A 758 -58.71 -21.10 124.07
CA GLN A 758 -57.57 -21.10 123.13
C GLN A 758 -58.04 -20.89 121.68
N LEU A 759 -59.15 -21.51 121.28
CA LEU A 759 -59.74 -21.33 119.95
C LEU A 759 -60.19 -19.87 119.68
N ARG A 760 -60.59 -19.12 120.71
CA ARG A 760 -60.99 -17.70 120.57
C ARG A 760 -59.80 -16.75 120.47
N GLU A 761 -58.71 -17.02 121.20
CA GLU A 761 -57.48 -16.22 121.06
C GLU A 761 -56.87 -16.40 119.68
N ASN A 762 -56.76 -17.65 119.18
CA ASN A 762 -56.30 -17.94 117.82
C ASN A 762 -57.16 -17.24 116.75
N GLN A 763 -58.47 -17.16 116.93
CA GLN A 763 -59.38 -16.43 116.02
C GLN A 763 -59.08 -14.92 115.99
N ALA A 764 -58.70 -14.32 117.12
CA ALA A 764 -58.37 -12.90 117.24
C ALA A 764 -56.96 -12.53 116.71
N GLU A 765 -56.04 -13.49 116.63
CA GLU A 765 -54.73 -13.30 115.97
C GLU A 765 -54.86 -13.35 114.44
N VAL A 766 -55.58 -14.36 113.93
CA VAL A 766 -55.84 -14.49 112.48
C VAL A 766 -56.62 -13.29 111.93
N GLY A 767 -57.58 -12.74 112.70
CA GLY A 767 -58.29 -11.51 112.33
C GLY A 767 -57.37 -10.31 112.10
N ARG A 768 -56.47 -10.03 113.05
CA ARG A 768 -55.50 -8.91 112.94
C ARG A 768 -54.56 -9.09 111.75
N SER A 769 -54.08 -10.31 111.51
CA SER A 769 -53.23 -10.60 110.36
C SER A 769 -53.93 -10.38 109.02
N LEU A 770 -55.24 -10.62 108.94
CA LEU A 770 -56.05 -10.36 107.74
C LEU A 770 -56.20 -8.85 107.47
N GLU A 771 -56.47 -8.05 108.51
CA GLU A 771 -56.60 -6.59 108.40
C GLU A 771 -55.30 -5.92 107.93
N GLU A 772 -54.15 -6.32 108.49
CA GLU A 772 -52.82 -5.85 108.04
C GLU A 772 -52.59 -6.13 106.55
N LYS A 773 -52.94 -7.34 106.08
CA LYS A 773 -52.81 -7.69 104.66
C LYS A 773 -53.75 -6.87 103.78
N GLN A 774 -54.99 -6.65 104.22
CA GLN A 774 -55.95 -5.83 103.48
C GLN A 774 -55.47 -4.38 103.31
N ILE A 775 -54.84 -3.79 104.32
CA ILE A 775 -54.21 -2.46 104.24
C ILE A 775 -53.06 -2.46 103.21
N THR A 776 -52.17 -3.46 103.23
CA THR A 776 -51.07 -3.52 102.25
C THR A 776 -51.55 -3.67 100.80
N VAL A 777 -52.68 -4.35 100.56
CA VAL A 777 -53.28 -4.45 99.22
C VAL A 777 -53.85 -3.11 98.75
N GLN A 778 -54.50 -2.35 99.64
CA GLN A 778 -55.01 -1.00 99.31
C GLN A 778 -53.88 -0.02 98.97
N GLN A 779 -52.74 -0.09 99.68
CA GLN A 779 -51.56 0.72 99.39
C GLN A 779 -50.95 0.38 98.03
N LEU A 780 -50.83 -0.91 97.69
CA LEU A 780 -50.32 -1.34 96.39
C LEU A 780 -51.27 -0.97 95.24
N GLN A 781 -52.59 -1.03 95.44
CA GLN A 781 -53.56 -0.58 94.45
C GLN A 781 -53.39 0.92 94.16
N GLY A 782 -53.33 1.76 95.21
CA GLY A 782 -53.11 3.21 95.03
C GLY A 782 -51.82 3.55 94.29
N MET A 783 -50.75 2.76 94.45
CA MET A 783 -49.51 2.93 93.68
C MET A 783 -49.69 2.54 92.20
N VAL A 784 -50.45 1.49 91.89
CA VAL A 784 -50.81 1.13 90.50
C VAL A 784 -51.61 2.26 89.85
N ASP A 785 -52.66 2.74 90.52
CA ASP A 785 -53.54 3.80 90.03
C ASP A 785 -52.75 5.08 89.70
N THR A 786 -51.74 5.44 90.51
CA THR A 786 -50.84 6.59 90.21
C THR A 786 -49.93 6.34 89.00
N LEU A 787 -49.40 5.14 88.83
CA LEU A 787 -48.51 4.81 87.70
C LEU A 787 -49.27 4.70 86.38
N GLU A 788 -50.54 4.27 86.40
CA GLU A 788 -51.40 4.33 85.23
C GLU A 788 -51.67 5.78 84.80
N GLY A 789 -51.93 6.69 85.75
CA GLY A 789 -52.06 8.13 85.48
C GLY A 789 -50.81 8.76 84.84
N ASP A 790 -49.61 8.44 85.36
CA ASP A 790 -48.34 8.90 84.79
C ASP A 790 -48.11 8.37 83.36
N MET A 791 -48.49 7.10 83.09
CA MET A 791 -48.42 6.54 81.73
C MET A 791 -49.37 7.24 80.76
N GLU A 792 -50.60 7.56 81.17
CA GLU A 792 -51.54 8.28 80.32
C GLU A 792 -51.03 9.70 80.00
N HIS A 793 -50.50 10.41 80.99
CA HIS A 793 -49.93 11.75 80.77
C HIS A 793 -48.73 11.75 79.81
N LEU A 794 -47.84 10.75 79.93
CA LEU A 794 -46.71 10.58 79.01
C LEU A 794 -47.17 10.20 77.59
N ALA A 795 -48.28 9.45 77.45
CA ALA A 795 -48.88 9.15 76.16
C ALA A 795 -49.47 10.40 75.48
N GLU A 796 -50.14 11.28 76.24
CA GLU A 796 -50.66 12.56 75.74
C GLU A 796 -49.53 13.49 75.25
N ILE A 797 -48.44 13.62 76.04
CA ILE A 797 -47.25 14.39 75.63
C ILE A 797 -46.64 13.82 74.35
N LYS A 798 -46.52 12.49 74.24
CA LYS A 798 -46.00 11.83 73.05
C LYS A 798 -46.87 12.10 71.81
N GLN A 799 -48.19 12.04 71.95
CA GLN A 799 -49.13 12.29 70.85
C GLN A 799 -49.10 13.77 70.41
N ARG A 800 -49.04 14.72 71.36
CA ARG A 800 -48.86 16.15 71.06
C ARG A 800 -47.57 16.41 70.28
N ASN A 801 -46.44 15.85 70.74
CA ASN A 801 -45.15 15.99 70.08
C ASN A 801 -45.15 15.39 68.66
N LEU A 802 -45.85 14.28 68.44
CA LEU A 802 -46.04 13.68 67.12
C LEU A 802 -46.85 14.59 66.20
N ASN A 803 -47.97 15.14 66.66
CA ASN A 803 -48.80 16.07 65.91
C ASN A 803 -48.02 17.34 65.51
N GLU A 804 -47.24 17.91 66.44
CA GLU A 804 -46.35 19.04 66.15
C GLU A 804 -45.27 18.69 65.12
N LEU A 805 -44.68 17.48 65.19
CA LEU A 805 -43.68 17.03 64.21
C LEU A 805 -44.30 16.90 62.82
N VAL A 806 -45.50 16.32 62.71
CA VAL A 806 -46.23 16.18 61.43
C VAL A 806 -46.57 17.56 60.86
N ALA A 807 -47.05 18.50 61.67
CA ALA A 807 -47.34 19.88 61.24
C ALA A 807 -46.07 20.63 60.77
N LYS A 808 -44.92 20.40 61.43
CA LYS A 808 -43.63 20.96 60.99
C LYS A 808 -43.16 20.30 59.68
N GLN A 809 -43.36 18.99 59.49
CA GLN A 809 -43.05 18.28 58.25
C GLN A 809 -43.94 18.68 57.07
N THR A 810 -45.25 18.89 57.25
CA THR A 810 -46.14 19.38 56.18
C THR A 810 -45.78 20.81 55.81
N LYS A 811 -45.49 21.69 56.79
CA LYS A 811 -44.98 23.05 56.53
C LYS A 811 -43.68 23.03 55.71
N VAL A 812 -42.73 22.14 56.02
CA VAL A 812 -41.50 21.97 55.23
C VAL A 812 -41.81 21.48 53.80
N LYS A 813 -42.71 20.49 53.63
CA LYS A 813 -43.14 20.02 52.30
C LYS A 813 -43.77 21.16 51.47
N HIS A 814 -44.63 22.00 52.06
CA HIS A 814 -45.20 23.14 51.36
C HIS A 814 -44.15 24.19 50.99
N LEU A 815 -43.20 24.51 51.88
CA LEU A 815 -42.09 25.42 51.59
C LEU A 815 -41.16 24.88 50.48
N GLN A 816 -40.92 23.57 50.43
CA GLN A 816 -40.20 22.91 49.35
C GLN A 816 -40.98 22.97 48.02
N SER A 817 -42.29 22.71 48.02
CA SER A 817 -43.14 22.87 46.84
C SER A 817 -43.17 24.32 46.32
N LEU A 818 -43.08 25.30 47.22
CA LEU A 818 -43.05 26.73 46.90
C LEU A 818 -41.69 27.12 46.31
N LYS A 819 -40.57 26.67 46.89
CA LYS A 819 -39.22 26.81 46.31
C LYS A 819 -39.12 26.15 44.92
N ASN A 820 -39.82 25.05 44.70
CA ASN A 820 -39.85 24.31 43.45
C ASN A 820 -40.89 24.82 42.43
N GLY A 821 -41.55 25.97 42.70
CA GLY A 821 -42.50 26.60 41.78
C GLY A 821 -43.81 25.83 41.53
N LYS A 822 -44.11 24.80 42.34
CA LYS A 822 -45.27 23.90 42.16
C LYS A 822 -46.39 24.09 43.19
N TYR A 823 -46.31 25.13 44.02
CA TYR A 823 -47.31 25.42 45.05
C TYR A 823 -48.41 26.36 44.51
N THR A 824 -49.61 25.83 44.34
CA THR A 824 -50.81 26.61 44.01
C THR A 824 -51.35 27.34 45.24
N GLN A 825 -51.29 28.68 45.23
CA GLN A 825 -51.97 29.51 46.22
C GLN A 825 -53.49 29.34 46.09
N LEU A 826 -54.15 28.88 47.17
CA LEU A 826 -55.61 28.66 47.19
C LEU A 826 -56.41 29.97 47.21
N CYS A 827 -55.86 31.01 47.83
CA CYS A 827 -56.36 32.39 47.82
C CYS A 827 -55.32 33.29 47.15
N LYS A 828 -55.74 34.17 46.23
CA LYS A 828 -54.85 35.05 45.43
C LYS A 828 -54.89 36.52 45.82
N THR A 829 -55.73 36.88 46.80
CA THR A 829 -55.85 38.22 47.38
C THR A 829 -55.89 38.12 48.89
N GLU A 830 -55.41 39.14 49.57
CA GLU A 830 -55.27 39.17 51.04
C GLU A 830 -56.64 39.14 51.73
N ASP A 831 -57.65 39.85 51.18
CA ASP A 831 -59.03 39.79 51.66
C ASP A 831 -59.66 38.39 51.53
N ALA A 832 -59.31 37.63 50.48
CA ALA A 832 -59.81 36.26 50.32
C ALA A 832 -59.15 35.31 51.33
N LEU A 833 -57.85 35.49 51.61
CA LEU A 833 -57.15 34.76 52.65
C LEU A 833 -57.74 35.06 54.04
N ASN A 834 -57.99 36.34 54.35
CA ASN A 834 -58.60 36.76 55.61
C ASN A 834 -60.03 36.23 55.77
N ASN A 835 -60.84 36.22 54.71
CA ASN A 835 -62.19 35.64 54.75
C ASN A 835 -62.20 34.12 54.93
N GLU A 836 -61.24 33.37 54.35
CA GLU A 836 -61.13 31.93 54.62
C GLU A 836 -60.53 31.64 56.01
N LEU A 837 -59.56 32.44 56.49
CA LEU A 837 -59.09 32.36 57.88
C LEU A 837 -60.25 32.57 58.85
N GLN A 838 -61.02 33.65 58.68
CA GLN A 838 -62.22 33.94 59.48
C GLN A 838 -63.20 32.76 59.50
N LYS A 839 -63.48 32.13 58.35
CA LYS A 839 -64.34 30.93 58.28
C LYS A 839 -63.75 29.69 58.97
N GLN A 840 -62.43 29.51 58.97
CA GLN A 840 -61.81 28.39 59.68
C GLN A 840 -61.78 28.65 61.19
N ASP A 841 -61.52 29.89 61.63
CA ASP A 841 -61.62 30.28 63.04
C ASP A 841 -63.07 30.22 63.53
N ASP A 842 -64.05 30.69 62.77
CA ASP A 842 -65.48 30.55 63.08
C ASP A 842 -65.89 29.07 63.17
N ARG A 843 -65.38 28.21 62.27
CA ARG A 843 -65.58 26.75 62.35
C ARG A 843 -64.90 26.12 63.56
N MET A 844 -63.68 26.53 63.89
CA MET A 844 -62.92 26.03 65.02
C MET A 844 -63.61 26.44 66.33
N ASN A 845 -64.02 27.70 66.44
CA ASN A 845 -64.86 28.21 67.53
C ASN A 845 -66.21 27.48 67.60
N HIS A 846 -66.84 27.15 66.48
CA HIS A 846 -68.08 26.37 66.49
C HIS A 846 -67.85 24.93 66.97
N MET A 847 -66.74 24.27 66.58
CA MET A 847 -66.37 22.96 67.09
C MET A 847 -66.01 22.99 68.59
N VAL A 848 -65.30 24.02 69.06
CA VAL A 848 -65.03 24.23 70.50
C VAL A 848 -66.34 24.41 71.27
N ASN A 849 -67.27 25.24 70.79
CA ASN A 849 -68.59 25.40 71.41
C ASN A 849 -69.43 24.10 71.42
N ILE A 850 -69.24 23.20 70.43
CA ILE A 850 -69.86 21.87 70.42
C ILE A 850 -69.18 20.94 71.44
N LEU A 851 -67.85 20.95 71.52
CA LEU A 851 -67.08 20.16 72.49
C LEU A 851 -67.36 20.59 73.94
N ASP A 852 -67.51 21.88 74.20
CA ASP A 852 -67.90 22.42 75.51
C ASP A 852 -69.34 22.02 75.88
N ARG A 853 -70.29 22.04 74.94
CA ARG A 853 -71.65 21.54 75.18
C ARG A 853 -71.65 20.04 75.50
N ILE A 854 -70.96 19.22 74.71
CA ILE A 854 -70.84 17.77 74.97
C ILE A 854 -70.18 17.52 76.34
N SER A 855 -69.18 18.33 76.71
CA SER A 855 -68.49 18.24 78.02
C SER A 855 -69.35 18.69 79.20
N GLN A 856 -70.38 19.52 78.97
CA GLN A 856 -71.36 19.93 79.99
C GLN A 856 -72.53 18.94 80.09
N GLU A 857 -72.99 18.39 78.97
CA GLU A 857 -74.10 17.41 78.93
C GLU A 857 -73.69 16.01 79.42
N TYR A 858 -72.42 15.61 79.24
CA TYR A 858 -71.92 14.28 79.62
C TYR A 858 -70.60 14.33 80.42
N PRO A 859 -70.63 14.60 81.74
CA PRO A 859 -69.42 14.73 82.56
C PRO A 859 -68.47 13.51 82.53
N HIS A 860 -69.01 12.32 82.28
CA HIS A 860 -68.27 11.06 82.23
C HIS A 860 -67.51 10.79 80.92
N THR A 861 -67.70 11.59 79.86
CA THR A 861 -66.88 11.50 78.63
C THR A 861 -65.68 12.46 78.65
N GLN A 862 -65.56 13.32 79.67
CA GLN A 862 -64.59 14.42 79.72
C GLN A 862 -63.11 13.97 79.67
N GLN A 863 -62.78 12.75 80.14
CA GLN A 863 -61.44 12.16 79.96
C GLN A 863 -61.15 11.75 78.50
N ALA A 864 -62.15 11.28 77.76
CA ALA A 864 -61.99 10.87 76.36
C ALA A 864 -61.94 12.08 75.42
N VAL A 865 -62.73 13.12 75.69
CA VAL A 865 -62.81 14.34 74.87
C VAL A 865 -61.51 15.16 74.90
N ARG A 866 -60.74 15.12 75.99
CA ARG A 866 -59.44 15.81 76.10
C ARG A 866 -58.29 15.19 75.28
N ARG A 867 -58.51 14.06 74.60
CA ARG A 867 -57.47 13.33 73.82
C ARG A 867 -57.45 13.68 72.32
N VAL A 868 -58.23 14.67 71.89
CA VAL A 868 -58.36 15.14 70.50
C VAL A 868 -57.86 16.58 70.38
#